data_AF-A0A928FPL1-F1
#
_entry.id   AF-A0A928FPL1-F1
#
_cell.length_a   1.000
_cell.length_b   1.000
_cell.length_c   1.000
_cell.angle_alpha   90.00
_cell.angle_beta   90.00
_cell.angle_gamma   90.00
#
_symmetry.space_group_name_H-M   'P 1'
#
loop_
_entity.id
_entity.type
_entity.pdbx_description
1 polymer ?
#
loop_
_entity_poly.entity_id
_entity_poly.type
_entity_poly.pdbx_seq_one_letter_code
_entity_poly.pdbx_strand_id
1 'polypeptide(L)'
;MKKLKLLSTMIIIALLTSSIAGCTNGNESNVSSEPQVSFESSVDESKDVSEEYFEEEESEDTTGFEEYTNVNAYVDEWGATKNGTEFDGKGVNYFVDFTKEECLSQFYWPNAIEYTFNQEGYVSFKALSHDPYVRIQTPTCTSYKMKYLYILYKSSESTPAQLFVDRSDGMFMGQTGSYFEYNLEKTDEFKTLILDIGSLCVKDVYITSLRIDPSTIEGVTVDIKYIAGFETLENAEKFNAYDYNESRINEAGQVEWDDPEYVEQVVSDLDNYEGTLDIKDNGDGTVTIFYVKEGENVSYTVPNDKKYLFGGYAATDDLKRTLPNSDKVGIYGENGEYYVGIFYFMWLEDYWGGKVYDINKIIAEYGTAAQSLACGAWGGEYGWHFWGEPFYGYYFSRDEWVIRKHMELLSNANIDFLYFDVTNGWTYTHVAKTVMKVCHELNEQGFDAPQVVFYTNSDSASVVSQLYNDIYMPNYYPDTWFMIDGKPVIVAQESDNIDDFFTIRLPQWPTENNKRNAWPWIDFKWPQYVYKNKEGVGEAISVSVAQHSGNTVFSSSGLYGDKSNRGRSTVGKSEAVSEKEVTEDSYKYGYNFQAQWDRVFECIKNSANNPSQSIKYVLITGWNEWIAQRQVPGEGDEQEIVFIDTFSSEYSRDIEMTRGFYFDNYYLQLMENVSKLKGSAPVIIQDSRKPINVTGEFSQWDSVKVTYTDPQNDCNDRCESGWDEKKYVNQTGRNDIVSAKVTSDTKNLYFYVETAEDISMYDTDSAWMQLFINTDGKNLDGWYGYDYVINHEAKNQFTTTVAKVAKGENSTSYIFKTVGEVSYRVKDNKMMIAVPLEMLEISDYSKINVSFKWVDSVVKISNMEAFYELGDAAPLGRLNYVYRNY
;
A
#
# COMPACT_ATOMS: atom_id res chain seq x y z
N MET A 1 -46.18 -26.35 24.28
CA MET A 1 -47.34 -26.13 23.38
C MET A 1 -46.82 -25.31 22.20
N LYS A 2 -46.56 -25.93 21.04
CA LYS A 2 -47.42 -25.90 19.84
C LYS A 2 -47.98 -24.50 19.48
N LYS A 3 -47.42 -23.91 18.40
CA LYS A 3 -48.11 -23.16 17.32
C LYS A 3 -48.77 -21.81 17.75
N LEU A 4 -48.91 -20.76 16.94
CA LEU A 4 -48.64 -20.47 15.52
C LEU A 4 -48.84 -18.95 15.30
N LYS A 5 -48.19 -18.34 14.27
CA LYS A 5 -48.72 -17.20 13.43
C LYS A 5 -49.12 -15.88 14.13
N LEU A 6 -49.30 -14.73 13.45
CA LEU A 6 -48.66 -14.12 12.26
C LEU A 6 -49.24 -12.69 12.12
N LEU A 7 -48.44 -11.79 11.55
CA LEU A 7 -48.88 -10.71 10.63
C LEU A 7 -49.66 -9.46 11.11
N SER A 8 -49.18 -8.33 10.58
CA SER A 8 -49.91 -7.19 9.98
C SER A 8 -50.55 -6.07 10.84
N THR A 9 -49.75 -5.02 11.09
CA THR A 9 -49.79 -3.71 10.35
C THR A 9 -51.08 -2.86 10.29
N MET A 10 -50.97 -1.62 10.82
CA MET A 10 -51.38 -0.29 10.26
C MET A 10 -52.62 0.55 10.71
N ILE A 11 -52.34 1.86 10.91
CA ILE A 11 -53.11 3.11 10.55
C ILE A 11 -53.96 3.86 11.63
N ILE A 12 -53.90 5.22 11.55
CA ILE A 12 -54.61 6.35 12.24
C ILE A 12 -54.11 6.73 13.67
N ILE A 13 -53.56 7.91 14.03
CA ILE A 13 -53.59 9.36 13.65
C ILE A 13 -54.58 10.27 14.43
N ALA A 14 -54.02 11.29 15.12
CA ALA A 14 -54.63 12.54 15.63
C ALA A 14 -55.60 12.43 16.86
N LEU A 15 -55.81 13.45 17.73
CA LEU A 15 -55.65 14.93 17.63
C LEU A 15 -55.73 15.61 19.05
N LEU A 16 -55.44 16.92 19.13
CA LEU A 16 -55.71 17.94 20.21
C LEU A 16 -54.67 18.03 21.36
N THR A 17 -53.90 19.11 21.64
CA THR A 17 -54.15 20.58 21.85
C THR A 17 -54.86 20.91 23.18
N SER A 18 -54.60 21.98 23.97
CA SER A 18 -53.73 23.19 23.87
C SER A 18 -53.82 24.04 25.17
N SER A 19 -52.82 24.91 25.47
CA SER A 19 -52.90 26.27 26.10
C SER A 19 -51.51 26.65 26.68
N ILE A 20 -50.84 27.80 26.47
CA ILE A 20 -51.09 29.19 25.99
C ILE A 20 -51.48 30.22 27.08
N ALA A 21 -50.73 31.34 27.06
CA ALA A 21 -50.93 32.71 27.60
C ALA A 21 -50.04 33.10 28.81
N GLY A 22 -49.42 34.30 28.84
CA GLY A 22 -49.41 35.39 27.83
C GLY A 22 -48.75 36.70 28.33
N CYS A 23 -49.04 37.81 27.61
CA CYS A 23 -48.63 39.23 27.79
C CYS A 23 -47.29 39.64 27.11
N THR A 24 -47.18 40.46 26.04
CA THR A 24 -47.80 41.76 25.60
C THR A 24 -47.27 42.98 26.38
N ASN A 25 -46.92 44.17 25.83
CA ASN A 25 -47.09 44.89 24.53
C ASN A 25 -45.82 45.77 24.26
N GLY A 26 -45.56 46.42 23.11
CA GLY A 26 -46.22 46.46 21.78
C GLY A 26 -45.82 47.69 20.92
N ASN A 27 -46.19 47.69 19.62
CA ASN A 27 -46.28 48.80 18.64
C ASN A 27 -44.98 49.59 18.26
N GLU A 28 -44.73 50.02 17.02
CA GLU A 28 -45.46 50.13 15.73
C GLU A 28 -44.53 49.63 14.57
N SER A 29 -44.91 49.30 13.32
CA SER A 29 -46.16 49.34 12.52
C SER A 29 -46.15 48.24 11.41
N ASN A 30 -47.32 47.95 10.79
CA ASN A 30 -47.51 46.96 9.71
C ASN A 30 -46.92 47.45 8.35
N VAL A 31 -46.70 46.66 7.27
CA VAL A 31 -47.65 45.78 6.52
C VAL A 31 -46.92 44.81 5.54
N SER A 32 -47.38 43.54 5.52
CA SER A 32 -47.37 42.47 4.47
C SER A 32 -46.20 42.15 3.49
N SER A 33 -45.93 40.84 3.42
CA SER A 33 -45.75 39.97 2.23
C SER A 33 -44.53 40.08 1.30
N GLU A 34 -43.86 38.92 1.17
CA GLU A 34 -43.01 38.39 0.08
C GLU A 34 -43.60 38.55 -1.36
N PRO A 35 -42.91 38.14 -2.47
CA PRO A 35 -41.49 37.73 -2.67
C PRO A 35 -40.78 38.39 -3.90
N GLN A 36 -39.48 38.10 -4.09
CA GLN A 36 -38.75 37.92 -5.38
C GLN A 36 -38.63 39.08 -6.43
N VAL A 37 -37.55 39.01 -7.23
CA VAL A 37 -37.22 39.83 -8.45
C VAL A 37 -37.15 41.37 -8.24
N SER A 38 -36.54 42.24 -9.07
CA SER A 38 -35.61 42.22 -10.24
C SER A 38 -34.95 43.62 -10.31
N PHE A 39 -33.90 43.80 -11.13
CA PHE A 39 -33.88 44.70 -12.30
C PHE A 39 -32.68 44.23 -13.17
N GLU A 40 -32.85 43.70 -14.38
CA GLU A 40 -33.29 44.34 -15.64
C GLU A 40 -32.32 45.44 -16.13
N SER A 41 -31.99 45.55 -17.42
CA SER A 41 -32.40 44.73 -18.59
C SER A 41 -31.46 44.92 -19.79
N SER A 42 -31.66 44.06 -20.79
CA SER A 42 -31.24 44.15 -22.20
C SER A 42 -31.42 45.53 -22.87
N VAL A 43 -30.78 45.75 -24.03
CA VAL A 43 -31.46 45.82 -25.35
C VAL A 43 -30.54 45.22 -26.44
N ASP A 44 -31.19 44.67 -27.47
CA ASP A 44 -30.67 43.95 -28.64
C ASP A 44 -30.10 44.86 -29.76
N GLU A 45 -29.53 44.22 -30.79
CA GLU A 45 -29.32 44.70 -32.18
C GLU A 45 -28.78 46.12 -32.45
N SER A 46 -27.59 46.21 -33.07
CA SER A 46 -27.46 46.43 -34.54
C SER A 46 -26.18 47.16 -34.97
N LYS A 47 -25.71 46.77 -36.16
CA LYS A 47 -24.99 47.55 -37.20
C LYS A 47 -23.65 48.24 -36.86
N ASP A 48 -22.54 47.91 -37.54
CA ASP A 48 -22.17 48.16 -38.97
C ASP A 48 -21.32 49.44 -39.10
N VAL A 49 -20.63 49.64 -40.23
CA VAL A 49 -19.77 50.81 -40.58
C VAL A 49 -18.41 50.83 -39.81
N SER A 50 -17.29 50.27 -40.30
CA SER A 50 -16.52 50.50 -41.54
C SER A 50 -15.56 51.70 -41.53
N GLU A 51 -14.33 51.48 -41.98
CA GLU A 51 -13.53 52.37 -42.85
C GLU A 51 -12.37 51.48 -43.38
N GLU A 52 -12.37 51.11 -44.66
CA GLU A 52 -11.84 51.86 -45.81
C GLU A 52 -10.32 51.68 -46.04
N TYR A 53 -9.81 51.47 -47.27
CA TYR A 53 -10.34 50.89 -48.54
C TYR A 53 -9.13 50.83 -49.53
N PHE A 54 -9.36 50.45 -50.79
CA PHE A 54 -8.50 50.58 -52.00
C PHE A 54 -7.31 49.60 -52.20
N GLU A 55 -6.98 49.15 -53.43
CA GLU A 55 -7.77 48.79 -54.64
C GLU A 55 -6.84 48.22 -55.75
N GLU A 56 -7.42 47.92 -56.92
CA GLU A 56 -6.86 47.41 -58.20
C GLU A 56 -6.92 45.86 -58.32
N GLU A 57 -7.84 45.23 -59.07
CA GLU A 57 -8.16 45.31 -60.54
C GLU A 57 -6.94 44.99 -61.43
N GLU A 58 -6.96 44.25 -62.55
CA GLU A 58 -7.95 43.54 -63.40
C GLU A 58 -7.14 42.45 -64.19
N SER A 59 -7.63 41.41 -64.89
CA SER A 59 -8.94 40.75 -65.08
C SER A 59 -8.76 39.41 -65.85
N GLU A 60 -9.66 39.09 -66.82
CA GLU A 60 -9.64 38.02 -67.85
C GLU A 60 -9.73 36.52 -67.46
N ASP A 61 -11.01 36.09 -67.44
CA ASP A 61 -11.60 35.04 -68.29
C ASP A 61 -11.22 33.55 -68.16
N THR A 62 -12.27 32.79 -67.89
CA THR A 62 -12.38 31.34 -67.92
C THR A 62 -12.12 30.73 -69.30
N THR A 63 -11.63 29.48 -69.36
CA THR A 63 -12.41 28.35 -69.92
C THR A 63 -11.75 26.97 -69.71
N GLY A 64 -12.50 26.06 -69.08
CA GLY A 64 -12.52 24.64 -69.44
C GLY A 64 -11.45 23.71 -68.86
N PHE A 65 -11.70 23.18 -67.65
CA PHE A 65 -11.90 21.74 -67.46
C PHE A 65 -12.87 21.53 -66.27
N GLU A 66 -13.64 20.45 -66.31
CA GLU A 66 -14.88 20.29 -65.52
C GLU A 66 -14.63 20.11 -64.01
N GLU A 67 -15.51 20.69 -63.19
CA GLU A 67 -15.58 20.45 -61.76
C GLU A 67 -15.96 18.98 -61.49
N TYR A 68 -14.98 18.16 -61.10
CA TYR A 68 -15.31 17.03 -60.23
C TYR A 68 -15.61 17.57 -58.84
N THR A 69 -16.91 17.68 -58.58
CA THR A 69 -17.51 17.95 -57.28
C THR A 69 -16.82 17.17 -56.17
N ASN A 70 -16.70 17.81 -54.99
CA ASN A 70 -16.15 17.24 -53.76
C ASN A 70 -16.55 15.77 -53.55
N VAL A 71 -15.68 14.84 -53.91
CA VAL A 71 -15.68 13.51 -53.33
C VAL A 71 -14.99 13.67 -51.98
N ASN A 72 -15.76 13.60 -50.90
CA ASN A 72 -15.21 13.53 -49.55
C ASN A 72 -14.12 12.46 -49.52
N ALA A 73 -12.95 12.80 -48.99
CA ALA A 73 -11.92 11.83 -48.71
C ALA A 73 -12.51 10.80 -47.73
N TYR A 74 -12.85 9.61 -48.25
CA TYR A 74 -13.21 8.46 -47.45
C TYR A 74 -11.92 7.94 -46.81
N VAL A 75 -11.60 8.52 -45.66
CA VAL A 75 -10.67 7.95 -44.70
C VAL A 75 -11.50 7.15 -43.73
N ASP A 76 -11.43 5.83 -43.83
CA ASP A 76 -11.59 4.96 -42.68
C ASP A 76 -10.69 3.72 -42.82
N GLU A 77 -10.12 3.31 -41.69
CA GLU A 77 -9.62 1.96 -41.38
C GLU A 77 -8.37 1.36 -42.07
N TRP A 78 -7.38 2.15 -42.53
CA TRP A 78 -6.02 1.61 -42.77
C TRP A 78 -4.88 2.50 -42.25
N GLY A 79 -4.23 2.07 -41.17
CA GLY A 79 -2.79 2.24 -40.98
C GLY A 79 -2.21 3.60 -40.54
N ALA A 80 -3.01 4.60 -40.13
CA ALA A 80 -2.48 5.86 -39.60
C ALA A 80 -3.30 6.43 -38.43
N THR A 81 -2.94 6.06 -37.19
CA THR A 81 -3.56 6.62 -35.98
C THR A 81 -3.03 8.03 -35.69
N LYS A 82 -3.97 8.99 -35.59
CA LYS A 82 -3.71 10.26 -34.89
C LYS A 82 -3.50 9.97 -33.40
N ASN A 83 -2.53 10.67 -32.81
CA ASN A 83 -2.21 10.70 -31.38
C ASN A 83 -1.62 9.40 -30.79
N GLY A 84 -0.30 9.26 -30.91
CA GLY A 84 0.59 9.06 -29.74
C GLY A 84 0.27 7.92 -28.77
N THR A 85 -0.34 6.84 -29.23
CA THR A 85 -0.50 5.58 -28.50
C THR A 85 0.49 4.59 -29.07
N GLU A 86 1.32 4.02 -28.20
CA GLU A 86 2.26 2.96 -28.55
C GLU A 86 1.47 1.75 -29.05
N PHE A 87 1.83 1.24 -30.23
CA PHE A 87 1.22 0.03 -30.78
C PHE A 87 2.24 -1.10 -30.64
N ASP A 88 1.90 -2.15 -29.89
CA ASP A 88 2.79 -3.28 -29.66
C ASP A 88 2.81 -4.21 -30.89
N GLY A 89 3.54 -3.75 -31.92
CA GLY A 89 3.77 -4.43 -33.19
C GLY A 89 5.24 -4.39 -33.56
N LYS A 90 6.13 -4.79 -32.64
CA LYS A 90 7.60 -4.84 -32.82
C LYS A 90 8.24 -3.51 -33.26
N GLY A 91 7.70 -2.37 -32.81
CA GLY A 91 8.32 -1.04 -32.96
C GLY A 91 8.48 -0.55 -34.41
N VAL A 92 7.60 -0.98 -35.31
CA VAL A 92 7.46 -0.45 -36.67
C VAL A 92 6.73 0.89 -36.60
N ASN A 93 7.43 1.98 -36.90
CA ASN A 93 6.91 3.35 -36.85
C ASN A 93 6.40 3.84 -38.22
N TYR A 94 6.66 3.09 -39.30
CA TYR A 94 6.25 3.37 -40.68
C TYR A 94 6.23 2.06 -41.49
N PHE A 95 5.28 1.87 -42.41
CA PHE A 95 5.23 0.70 -43.27
C PHE A 95 4.59 1.00 -44.64
N VAL A 96 5.17 0.48 -45.71
CA VAL A 96 4.61 0.45 -47.07
C VAL A 96 4.73 -0.96 -47.63
N ASP A 97 3.59 -1.49 -48.05
CA ASP A 97 3.42 -2.81 -48.61
C ASP A 97 3.24 -2.73 -50.13
N PHE A 98 4.22 -3.24 -50.87
CA PHE A 98 4.23 -3.26 -52.34
C PHE A 98 3.70 -4.60 -52.89
N THR A 99 3.21 -5.52 -52.05
CA THR A 99 2.49 -6.73 -52.51
C THR A 99 1.03 -6.45 -52.89
N LYS A 100 0.56 -5.21 -52.67
CA LYS A 100 -0.82 -4.76 -52.92
C LYS A 100 -0.86 -3.76 -54.08
N GLU A 101 -1.71 -3.99 -55.08
CA GLU A 101 -1.83 -3.12 -56.26
C GLU A 101 -2.34 -1.71 -55.90
N GLU A 102 -3.08 -1.59 -54.80
CA GLU A 102 -3.57 -0.33 -54.24
C GLU A 102 -2.43 0.62 -53.84
N CYS A 103 -1.22 0.13 -53.55
CA CYS A 103 -0.07 0.98 -53.22
C CYS A 103 0.32 1.90 -54.39
N LEU A 104 0.00 1.52 -55.64
CA LEU A 104 0.27 2.34 -56.83
C LEU A 104 -0.45 3.68 -56.79
N SER A 105 -1.58 3.79 -56.07
CA SER A 105 -2.31 5.05 -55.87
C SER A 105 -1.51 6.09 -55.08
N GLN A 106 -0.48 5.66 -54.33
CA GLN A 106 0.43 6.53 -53.58
C GLN A 106 1.60 7.04 -54.44
N PHE A 107 1.76 6.56 -55.68
CA PHE A 107 2.85 6.99 -56.55
C PHE A 107 2.49 8.28 -57.27
N TYR A 108 3.32 9.30 -57.06
CA TYR A 108 3.18 10.61 -57.67
C TYR A 108 4.44 10.97 -58.44
N TRP A 109 4.29 11.64 -59.59
CA TRP A 109 5.39 12.02 -60.49
C TRP A 109 6.45 10.92 -60.75
N PRO A 110 6.08 9.76 -61.31
CA PRO A 110 7.05 8.79 -61.84
C PRO A 110 7.76 9.41 -63.04
N ASN A 111 9.01 9.87 -62.86
CA ASN A 111 9.80 10.44 -63.94
C ASN A 111 10.80 9.39 -64.44
N ALA A 112 10.78 9.12 -65.74
CA ALA A 112 11.64 8.15 -66.41
C ALA A 112 11.65 6.71 -65.81
N ILE A 113 10.60 6.33 -65.07
CA ILE A 113 10.39 4.97 -64.55
C ILE A 113 9.18 4.33 -65.25
N GLU A 114 9.38 3.15 -65.82
CA GLU A 114 8.32 2.17 -66.01
C GLU A 114 8.17 1.41 -64.69
N TYR A 115 6.98 1.38 -64.09
CA TYR A 115 6.69 0.49 -62.97
C TYR A 115 5.64 -0.54 -63.37
N THR A 116 5.72 -1.72 -62.78
CA THR A 116 4.76 -2.80 -63.03
C THR A 116 4.55 -3.57 -61.73
N PHE A 117 3.31 -3.66 -61.29
CA PHE A 117 2.92 -4.57 -60.22
C PHE A 117 2.94 -6.00 -60.73
N ASN A 118 3.61 -6.90 -60.01
CA ASN A 118 3.77 -8.30 -60.37
C ASN A 118 2.80 -9.17 -59.55
N GLN A 119 2.20 -10.17 -60.20
CA GLN A 119 1.32 -11.16 -59.57
C GLN A 119 2.01 -12.01 -58.49
N GLU A 120 3.35 -12.00 -58.43
CA GLU A 120 4.16 -12.58 -57.34
C GLU A 120 4.29 -11.65 -56.11
N GLY A 121 3.48 -10.59 -56.05
CA GLY A 121 3.34 -9.69 -54.90
C GLY A 121 4.57 -8.81 -54.71
N TYR A 122 4.87 -7.94 -55.66
CA TYR A 122 5.90 -6.89 -55.58
C TYR A 122 5.74 -5.87 -56.71
N VAL A 123 6.37 -4.69 -56.59
CA VAL A 123 6.48 -3.73 -57.70
C VAL A 123 7.88 -3.75 -58.29
N SER A 124 7.97 -3.98 -59.61
CA SER A 124 9.17 -3.80 -60.42
C SER A 124 9.27 -2.36 -60.90
N PHE A 125 10.37 -1.67 -60.60
CA PHE A 125 10.72 -0.35 -61.12
C PHE A 125 11.85 -0.48 -62.13
N LYS A 126 11.66 0.02 -63.36
CA LYS A 126 12.61 -0.08 -64.47
C LYS A 126 13.01 1.31 -64.98
N ALA A 127 14.32 1.52 -65.10
CA ALA A 127 14.92 2.74 -65.61
C ALA A 127 14.69 2.93 -67.13
N LEU A 128 14.17 4.10 -67.54
CA LEU A 128 13.96 4.47 -68.95
C LEU A 128 14.88 5.58 -69.47
N SER A 129 15.54 6.33 -68.59
CA SER A 129 16.53 7.34 -68.96
C SER A 129 17.51 7.60 -67.82
N HIS A 130 18.39 8.59 -67.98
CA HIS A 130 19.24 9.08 -66.90
C HIS A 130 18.43 9.92 -65.90
N ASP A 131 18.65 9.68 -64.61
CA ASP A 131 17.95 10.27 -63.47
C ASP A 131 16.43 9.97 -63.36
N PRO A 132 16.04 8.70 -63.22
CA PRO A 132 14.67 8.33 -62.90
C PRO A 132 14.39 8.39 -61.39
N TYR A 133 13.15 8.71 -61.01
CA TYR A 133 12.71 8.65 -59.61
C TYR A 133 11.21 8.35 -59.49
N VAL A 134 10.83 7.75 -58.35
CA VAL A 134 9.44 7.62 -57.92
C VAL A 134 9.24 8.34 -56.59
N ARG A 135 8.26 9.25 -56.55
CA ARG A 135 7.77 9.83 -55.31
C ARG A 135 6.60 8.98 -54.83
N ILE A 136 6.70 8.48 -53.61
CA ILE A 136 5.62 7.79 -52.90
C ILE A 136 5.09 8.80 -51.89
N GLN A 137 3.78 9.03 -51.80
CA GLN A 137 3.20 10.02 -50.92
C GLN A 137 2.59 9.38 -49.68
N THR A 138 3.06 9.77 -48.50
CA THR A 138 2.51 9.32 -47.21
C THR A 138 1.36 10.21 -46.73
N PRO A 139 0.44 9.70 -45.88
CA PRO A 139 -0.52 10.53 -45.17
C PRO A 139 0.16 11.61 -44.31
N THR A 140 -0.51 12.75 -44.14
CA THR A 140 -0.07 13.81 -43.23
C THR A 140 -0.31 13.41 -41.77
N CYS A 141 0.77 13.20 -41.02
CA CYS A 141 0.74 12.89 -39.59
C CYS A 141 1.56 13.89 -38.76
N THR A 142 1.21 14.07 -37.49
CA THR A 142 1.73 15.15 -36.63
C THR A 142 3.15 14.92 -36.11
N SER A 143 3.65 13.68 -36.07
CA SER A 143 5.09 13.39 -35.92
C SER A 143 5.41 11.92 -36.14
N TYR A 144 6.42 11.61 -36.95
CA TYR A 144 7.12 10.32 -36.91
C TYR A 144 8.48 10.49 -36.23
N LYS A 145 8.83 9.56 -35.35
CA LYS A 145 10.21 9.32 -34.94
C LYS A 145 10.73 8.12 -35.71
N MET A 146 11.78 8.30 -36.51
CA MET A 146 12.46 7.20 -37.18
C MET A 146 13.97 7.41 -37.11
N LYS A 147 14.70 6.31 -37.04
CA LYS A 147 16.15 6.28 -37.19
C LYS A 147 16.63 5.22 -38.17
N TYR A 148 15.88 4.14 -38.35
CA TYR A 148 16.26 3.05 -39.25
C TYR A 148 15.18 2.79 -40.28
N LEU A 149 15.57 2.47 -41.51
CA LEU A 149 14.67 2.05 -42.60
C LEU A 149 15.07 0.66 -43.11
N TYR A 150 14.16 -0.30 -43.00
CA TYR A 150 14.22 -1.62 -43.57
C TYR A 150 13.61 -1.60 -44.98
N ILE A 151 14.27 -2.22 -45.95
CA ILE A 151 13.79 -2.40 -47.33
C ILE A 151 13.98 -3.87 -47.71
N LEU A 152 12.91 -4.55 -48.17
CA LEU A 152 13.02 -5.86 -48.83
C LEU A 152 12.99 -5.65 -50.35
N TYR A 153 14.15 -5.84 -50.99
CA TYR A 153 14.34 -5.54 -52.41
C TYR A 153 15.06 -6.67 -53.16
N LYS A 154 14.97 -6.64 -54.48
CA LYS A 154 15.80 -7.41 -55.40
C LYS A 154 16.27 -6.47 -56.52
N SER A 155 17.51 -6.58 -56.97
CA SER A 155 18.05 -5.71 -58.03
C SER A 155 18.75 -6.51 -59.12
N SER A 156 18.43 -6.21 -60.37
CA SER A 156 19.03 -6.85 -61.56
C SER A 156 20.51 -6.50 -61.77
N GLU A 157 20.97 -5.35 -61.27
CA GLU A 157 22.39 -4.95 -61.21
C GLU A 157 22.66 -4.18 -59.91
N SER A 158 23.93 -4.08 -59.49
CA SER A 158 24.28 -3.24 -58.34
C SER A 158 24.18 -1.77 -58.74
N THR A 159 23.35 -0.99 -58.03
CA THR A 159 23.03 0.39 -58.40
C THR A 159 23.04 1.33 -57.19
N PRO A 160 23.51 2.59 -57.34
CA PRO A 160 23.22 3.63 -56.38
C PRO A 160 21.71 3.82 -56.19
N ALA A 161 21.33 4.27 -55.01
CA ALA A 161 19.99 4.70 -54.69
C ALA A 161 20.04 5.76 -53.59
N GLN A 162 19.04 6.62 -53.60
CA GLN A 162 18.93 7.79 -52.74
C GLN A 162 17.53 7.86 -52.13
N LEU A 163 17.46 8.09 -50.82
CA LEU A 163 16.20 8.32 -50.10
C LEU A 163 16.11 9.80 -49.74
N PHE A 164 14.99 10.45 -50.05
CA PHE A 164 14.71 11.85 -49.74
C PHE A 164 13.52 11.96 -48.78
N VAL A 165 13.56 12.97 -47.91
CA VAL A 165 12.48 13.30 -46.97
C VAL A 165 12.11 14.78 -47.20
N ASP A 166 10.88 15.07 -47.65
CA ASP A 166 10.46 16.45 -47.97
C ASP A 166 9.46 17.01 -46.96
N ARG A 167 9.71 18.22 -46.47
CA ARG A 167 8.78 18.92 -45.58
C ARG A 167 7.49 19.32 -46.32
N SER A 168 6.35 19.33 -45.63
CA SER A 168 5.06 19.68 -46.24
C SER A 168 4.92 21.16 -46.57
N ASP A 169 5.87 22.00 -46.14
CA ASP A 169 5.98 23.43 -46.45
C ASP A 169 6.62 23.73 -47.82
N GLY A 170 7.07 22.70 -48.55
CA GLY A 170 7.48 22.81 -49.95
C GLY A 170 8.89 23.36 -50.20
N MET A 171 9.73 23.51 -49.17
CA MET A 171 11.10 24.00 -49.35
C MET A 171 12.09 22.95 -49.88
N PHE A 172 12.31 23.01 -51.20
CA PHE A 172 13.52 22.62 -51.96
C PHE A 172 14.09 21.19 -51.84
N MET A 173 13.84 20.39 -52.88
CA MET A 173 14.72 19.28 -53.26
C MET A 173 16.13 19.78 -53.65
N GLY A 174 17.16 18.96 -53.41
CA GLY A 174 18.48 19.11 -54.05
C GLY A 174 19.56 19.88 -53.26
N GLN A 175 19.38 20.15 -51.96
CA GLN A 175 20.50 20.61 -51.12
C GLN A 175 21.32 19.43 -50.56
N THR A 176 22.63 19.62 -50.44
CA THR A 176 23.56 18.62 -49.90
C THR A 176 23.21 18.32 -48.44
N GLY A 177 22.83 17.07 -48.14
CA GLY A 177 22.45 16.63 -46.79
C GLY A 177 20.95 16.34 -46.58
N SER A 178 20.09 16.57 -47.58
CA SER A 178 18.66 16.23 -47.52
C SER A 178 18.32 14.82 -48.03
N TYR A 179 19.33 13.99 -48.30
CA TYR A 179 19.17 12.64 -48.84
C TYR A 179 20.25 11.68 -48.31
N PHE A 180 19.90 10.40 -48.29
CA PHE A 180 20.77 9.31 -47.86
C PHE A 180 21.16 8.47 -49.07
N GLU A 181 22.46 8.38 -49.38
CA GLU A 181 22.99 7.54 -50.45
C GLU A 181 23.29 6.13 -49.94
N TYR A 182 22.91 5.12 -50.71
CA TYR A 182 23.21 3.71 -50.47
C TYR A 182 23.37 3.00 -51.82
N ASN A 183 23.95 1.80 -51.79
CA ASN A 183 24.04 0.95 -52.98
C ASN A 183 23.14 -0.27 -52.77
N LEU A 184 22.20 -0.47 -53.69
CA LEU A 184 21.48 -1.72 -53.83
C LEU A 184 22.42 -2.72 -54.49
N GLU A 185 22.54 -3.92 -53.93
CA GLU A 185 23.37 -4.98 -54.51
C GLU A 185 22.57 -5.78 -55.55
N LYS A 186 23.24 -6.23 -56.61
CA LYS A 186 22.68 -7.23 -57.51
C LYS A 186 22.34 -8.50 -56.73
N THR A 187 21.10 -8.97 -56.87
CA THR A 187 20.64 -10.21 -56.26
C THR A 187 19.53 -10.84 -57.09
N ASP A 188 19.52 -12.17 -57.16
CA ASP A 188 18.44 -12.94 -57.82
C ASP A 188 17.31 -13.32 -56.85
N GLU A 189 17.55 -13.17 -55.54
CA GLU A 189 16.59 -13.38 -54.44
C GLU A 189 16.31 -12.05 -53.71
N PHE A 190 15.18 -11.96 -53.01
CA PHE A 190 14.87 -10.79 -52.19
C PHE A 190 15.82 -10.71 -50.98
N LYS A 191 16.42 -9.54 -50.78
CA LYS A 191 17.41 -9.25 -49.74
C LYS A 191 16.95 -8.07 -48.89
N THR A 192 17.21 -8.16 -47.60
CA THR A 192 17.01 -7.08 -46.64
C THR A 192 18.14 -6.06 -46.70
N LEU A 193 17.78 -4.78 -46.68
CA LEU A 193 18.66 -3.64 -46.43
C LEU A 193 18.12 -2.85 -45.23
N ILE A 194 18.95 -2.62 -44.21
CA ILE A 194 18.64 -1.73 -43.09
C ILE A 194 19.55 -0.51 -43.18
N LEU A 195 18.97 0.68 -43.23
CA LEU A 195 19.65 1.97 -43.35
C LEU A 195 19.49 2.77 -42.05
N ASP A 196 20.59 3.23 -41.43
CA ASP A 196 20.51 4.31 -40.42
C ASP A 196 20.34 5.64 -41.17
N ILE A 197 19.13 6.22 -41.07
CA ILE A 197 18.73 7.50 -41.67
C ILE A 197 18.88 8.66 -40.67
N GLY A 198 19.53 8.43 -39.53
CA GLY A 198 19.66 9.41 -38.45
C GLY A 198 18.32 9.70 -37.76
N SER A 199 18.38 10.38 -36.61
CA SER A 199 17.17 10.70 -35.82
C SER A 199 16.28 11.75 -36.51
N LEU A 200 15.37 11.27 -37.36
CA LEU A 200 14.33 12.04 -38.00
C LEU A 200 13.13 12.15 -37.06
N CYS A 201 13.00 13.31 -36.41
CA CYS A 201 11.79 13.76 -35.75
C CYS A 201 11.15 14.82 -36.64
N VAL A 202 10.19 14.40 -37.46
CA VAL A 202 9.63 15.25 -38.52
C VAL A 202 8.15 15.50 -38.31
N LYS A 203 7.81 16.80 -38.27
CA LYS A 203 6.48 17.35 -38.03
C LYS A 203 6.02 18.08 -39.29
N ASP A 204 4.83 17.74 -39.78
CA ASP A 204 4.24 18.28 -41.01
C ASP A 204 5.20 18.05 -42.22
N VAL A 205 5.41 16.78 -42.55
CA VAL A 205 6.39 16.28 -43.55
C VAL A 205 5.78 15.12 -44.31
N TYR A 206 6.06 15.06 -45.61
CA TYR A 206 5.79 13.88 -46.43
C TYR A 206 7.09 13.05 -46.55
N ILE A 207 7.04 11.73 -46.42
CA ILE A 207 8.15 10.88 -46.87
C ILE A 207 7.95 10.75 -48.37
N THR A 208 8.75 11.41 -49.21
CA THR A 208 8.32 11.73 -50.59
C THR A 208 9.32 11.57 -51.74
N SER A 209 10.43 10.85 -51.58
CA SER A 209 10.93 10.06 -52.72
C SER A 209 11.89 8.94 -52.38
N LEU A 210 11.65 7.80 -53.03
CA LEU A 210 12.65 6.76 -53.25
C LEU A 210 13.23 6.99 -54.64
N ARG A 211 14.33 7.75 -54.72
CA ARG A 211 15.09 7.92 -55.95
C ARG A 211 16.10 6.78 -56.05
N ILE A 212 15.65 5.64 -56.54
CA ILE A 212 16.57 4.63 -57.06
C ILE A 212 17.35 5.31 -58.19
N ASP A 213 18.68 5.37 -58.12
CA ASP A 213 19.51 6.10 -59.08
C ASP A 213 20.30 5.12 -59.98
N PRO A 214 19.70 4.57 -61.04
CA PRO A 214 20.31 3.69 -62.03
C PRO A 214 21.27 4.44 -62.98
N SER A 215 22.03 5.41 -62.46
CA SER A 215 22.86 6.38 -63.18
C SER A 215 24.06 5.81 -63.96
N THR A 216 24.06 4.52 -64.30
CA THR A 216 25.03 3.94 -65.23
C THR A 216 24.45 3.06 -66.35
N ILE A 217 23.23 2.51 -66.26
CA ILE A 217 22.72 1.55 -67.26
C ILE A 217 21.19 1.69 -67.50
N GLU A 218 20.80 1.94 -68.75
CA GLU A 218 19.39 1.88 -69.21
C GLU A 218 18.86 0.43 -69.10
N GLY A 219 17.68 0.25 -68.51
CA GLY A 219 17.05 -1.07 -68.36
C GLY A 219 17.38 -1.84 -67.08
N VAL A 220 18.03 -1.23 -66.08
CA VAL A 220 18.08 -1.79 -64.72
C VAL A 220 16.67 -1.83 -64.13
N THR A 221 16.30 -2.99 -63.59
CA THR A 221 15.09 -3.21 -62.79
C THR A 221 15.45 -3.43 -61.32
N VAL A 222 14.69 -2.80 -60.43
CA VAL A 222 14.67 -3.04 -58.99
C VAL A 222 13.25 -3.43 -58.58
N ASP A 223 13.11 -4.59 -57.95
CA ASP A 223 11.86 -5.09 -57.40
C ASP A 223 11.80 -4.78 -55.90
N ILE A 224 10.68 -4.28 -55.39
CA ILE A 224 10.52 -3.99 -53.95
C ILE A 224 9.23 -4.64 -53.44
N LYS A 225 9.32 -5.28 -52.26
CA LYS A 225 8.19 -5.86 -51.53
C LYS A 225 7.74 -5.00 -50.36
N TYR A 226 8.68 -4.55 -49.53
CA TYR A 226 8.35 -3.81 -48.31
C TYR A 226 9.34 -2.68 -48.04
N ILE A 227 8.85 -1.59 -47.46
CA ILE A 227 9.64 -0.55 -46.81
C ILE A 227 9.06 -0.32 -45.41
N ALA A 228 9.89 -0.37 -44.37
CA ALA A 228 9.46 -0.22 -42.98
C ALA A 228 10.42 0.68 -42.19
N GLY A 229 9.92 1.56 -41.32
CA GLY A 229 10.73 2.48 -40.50
C GLY A 229 10.67 2.16 -39.00
N PHE A 230 11.77 2.37 -38.28
CA PHE A 230 11.95 2.00 -36.87
C PHE A 230 12.70 3.08 -36.08
N GLU A 231 12.47 3.18 -34.76
CA GLU A 231 13.26 4.05 -33.86
C GLU A 231 14.58 3.39 -33.42
N THR A 232 14.65 2.05 -33.34
CA THR A 232 15.83 1.30 -32.88
C THR A 232 16.32 0.30 -33.94
N LEU A 233 17.64 0.02 -33.93
CA LEU A 233 18.25 -0.95 -34.84
C LEU A 233 17.77 -2.37 -34.52
N GLU A 234 17.65 -2.69 -33.23
CA GLU A 234 17.21 -4.00 -32.75
C GLU A 234 15.81 -4.38 -33.28
N ASN A 235 14.89 -3.42 -33.35
CA ASN A 235 13.56 -3.68 -33.91
C ASN A 235 13.61 -3.87 -35.44
N ALA A 236 14.45 -3.11 -36.14
CA ALA A 236 14.67 -3.30 -37.58
C ALA A 236 15.35 -4.64 -37.91
N GLU A 237 16.29 -5.11 -37.08
CA GLU A 237 16.97 -6.40 -37.23
C GLU A 237 16.08 -7.60 -36.87
N LYS A 238 15.17 -7.43 -35.90
CA LYS A 238 14.15 -8.44 -35.53
C LYS A 238 12.96 -8.46 -36.50
N PHE A 239 12.85 -7.52 -37.43
CA PHE A 239 11.75 -7.47 -38.39
C PHE A 239 11.93 -8.52 -39.49
N ASN A 240 11.24 -9.66 -39.36
CA ASN A 240 11.17 -10.66 -40.42
C ASN A 240 9.97 -10.37 -41.33
N ALA A 241 10.22 -9.77 -42.49
CA ALA A 241 9.18 -9.49 -43.48
C ALA A 241 8.49 -10.76 -44.04
N TYR A 242 9.10 -11.94 -43.92
CA TYR A 242 8.50 -13.22 -44.35
C TYR A 242 7.54 -13.84 -43.32
N ASP A 243 7.53 -13.36 -42.06
CA ASP A 243 6.49 -13.72 -41.07
C ASP A 243 5.21 -12.86 -41.24
N TYR A 244 5.21 -11.89 -42.16
CA TYR A 244 4.04 -11.08 -42.48
C TYR A 244 3.06 -11.88 -43.36
N ASN A 245 2.40 -12.85 -42.72
CA ASN A 245 1.58 -13.86 -43.38
C ASN A 245 0.26 -13.25 -43.88
N GLU A 246 0.01 -13.32 -45.19
CA GLU A 246 -1.14 -12.68 -45.87
C GLU A 246 -2.51 -13.16 -45.37
N SER A 247 -2.56 -14.27 -44.63
CA SER A 247 -3.79 -14.84 -44.06
C SER A 247 -4.37 -14.10 -42.84
N ARG A 248 -3.74 -13.00 -42.39
CA ARG A 248 -4.09 -12.30 -41.14
C ARG A 248 -4.72 -10.92 -41.35
N ILE A 249 -5.25 -10.66 -42.53
CA ILE A 249 -5.80 -9.35 -42.94
C ILE A 249 -7.16 -9.64 -43.59
N ASN A 250 -8.25 -9.11 -43.02
CA ASN A 250 -9.61 -9.38 -43.51
C ASN A 250 -9.97 -8.55 -44.76
N GLU A 251 -11.21 -8.64 -45.26
CA GLU A 251 -11.62 -7.91 -46.47
C GLU A 251 -11.70 -6.39 -46.27
N ALA A 252 -11.81 -5.90 -45.02
CA ALA A 252 -11.60 -4.50 -44.66
C ALA A 252 -10.13 -4.21 -44.28
N GLY A 253 -9.31 -5.26 -44.25
CA GLY A 253 -7.90 -5.37 -43.93
C GLY A 253 -7.36 -4.64 -42.71
N GLN A 254 -8.19 -4.60 -41.68
CA GLN A 254 -7.68 -4.69 -40.32
C GLN A 254 -6.90 -6.00 -40.17
N VAL A 255 -5.83 -5.99 -39.37
CA VAL A 255 -5.16 -7.25 -38.98
C VAL A 255 -6.10 -8.00 -38.05
N GLU A 256 -6.54 -9.19 -38.45
CA GLU A 256 -7.27 -10.09 -37.56
C GLU A 256 -6.29 -10.68 -36.55
N TRP A 257 -6.17 -9.97 -35.43
CA TRP A 257 -5.59 -10.52 -34.20
C TRP A 257 -6.49 -11.61 -33.61
N ASP A 258 -7.77 -11.67 -34.01
CA ASP A 258 -8.78 -12.64 -33.57
C ASP A 258 -8.64 -14.05 -34.19
N ASP A 259 -7.45 -14.45 -34.65
CA ASP A 259 -7.12 -15.87 -34.80
C ASP A 259 -7.07 -16.47 -33.38
N PRO A 260 -8.07 -17.27 -32.95
CA PRO A 260 -8.14 -17.71 -31.57
C PRO A 260 -6.92 -18.55 -31.19
N GLU A 261 -6.32 -19.25 -32.16
CA GLU A 261 -5.15 -20.10 -31.93
C GLU A 261 -3.89 -19.26 -31.65
N TYR A 262 -3.77 -18.06 -32.25
CA TYR A 262 -2.67 -17.13 -31.97
C TYR A 262 -2.92 -16.26 -30.72
N VAL A 263 -4.17 -15.83 -30.45
CA VAL A 263 -4.50 -15.18 -29.16
C VAL A 263 -4.27 -16.16 -28.02
N GLU A 264 -4.76 -17.40 -28.13
CA GLU A 264 -4.53 -18.44 -27.13
C GLU A 264 -3.04 -18.75 -26.99
N GLN A 265 -2.24 -18.71 -28.06
CA GLN A 265 -0.78 -18.88 -27.96
C GLN A 265 -0.10 -17.71 -27.22
N VAL A 266 -0.35 -16.45 -27.60
CA VAL A 266 0.26 -15.28 -26.93
C VAL A 266 -0.21 -15.17 -25.48
N VAL A 267 -1.49 -15.43 -25.21
CA VAL A 267 -2.05 -15.51 -23.85
C VAL A 267 -1.42 -16.67 -23.07
N SER A 268 -1.22 -17.84 -23.69
CA SER A 268 -0.53 -18.98 -23.06
C SER A 268 0.94 -18.67 -22.74
N ASP A 269 1.65 -17.95 -23.62
CA ASP A 269 3.04 -17.54 -23.41
C ASP A 269 3.15 -16.50 -22.30
N LEU A 270 2.21 -15.54 -22.24
CA LEU A 270 2.09 -14.59 -21.13
C LEU A 270 1.74 -15.29 -19.81
N ASP A 271 0.77 -16.19 -19.82
CA ASP A 271 0.27 -16.86 -18.63
C ASP A 271 1.30 -17.82 -18.01
N ASN A 272 2.28 -18.29 -18.77
CA ASN A 272 3.39 -19.13 -18.25
C ASN A 272 4.72 -18.38 -18.13
N TYR A 273 4.70 -17.05 -18.15
CA TYR A 273 5.90 -16.23 -17.97
C TYR A 273 6.46 -16.36 -16.54
N GLU A 274 7.68 -16.90 -16.41
CA GLU A 274 8.31 -17.19 -15.11
C GLU A 274 8.66 -15.94 -14.28
N GLY A 275 8.57 -14.74 -14.87
CA GLY A 275 8.96 -13.48 -14.25
C GLY A 275 10.47 -13.26 -14.19
N THR A 276 10.85 -12.07 -13.77
CA THR A 276 12.22 -11.65 -13.46
C THR A 276 12.48 -11.55 -11.96
N LEU A 277 11.43 -11.62 -11.13
CA LEU A 277 11.53 -11.58 -9.68
C LEU A 277 12.58 -12.59 -9.17
N ASP A 278 13.63 -12.11 -8.51
CA ASP A 278 14.66 -12.94 -7.89
C ASP A 278 14.98 -12.46 -6.47
N ILE A 279 15.35 -13.39 -5.59
CA ILE A 279 15.56 -13.12 -4.16
C ILE A 279 16.88 -13.76 -3.75
N LYS A 280 17.82 -12.91 -3.29
CA LYS A 280 19.19 -13.31 -2.94
C LYS A 280 19.49 -12.97 -1.48
N ASP A 281 19.70 -14.01 -0.67
CA ASP A 281 20.34 -13.88 0.64
C ASP A 281 21.80 -13.45 0.46
N ASN A 282 22.22 -12.40 1.16
CA ASN A 282 23.59 -11.88 1.12
C ASN A 282 24.54 -12.55 2.12
N GLY A 283 24.01 -13.32 3.08
CA GLY A 283 24.79 -14.00 4.12
C GLY A 283 25.28 -13.09 5.25
N ASP A 284 24.81 -11.83 5.30
CA ASP A 284 25.13 -10.82 6.31
C ASP A 284 23.93 -10.42 7.18
N GLY A 285 22.81 -11.16 7.08
CA GLY A 285 21.53 -10.82 7.71
C GLY A 285 20.61 -9.98 6.83
N THR A 286 20.98 -9.71 5.58
CA THR A 286 20.14 -9.00 4.60
C THR A 286 19.78 -9.86 3.40
N VAL A 287 18.66 -9.51 2.76
CA VAL A 287 18.18 -10.10 1.51
C VAL A 287 18.02 -8.99 0.46
N THR A 288 18.57 -9.19 -0.73
CA THR A 288 18.32 -8.31 -1.89
C THR A 288 17.28 -8.94 -2.81
N ILE A 289 16.25 -8.17 -3.15
CA ILE A 289 15.18 -8.55 -4.08
C ILE A 289 15.37 -7.77 -5.39
N PHE A 290 15.19 -8.45 -6.52
CA PHE A 290 15.33 -7.93 -7.88
C PHE A 290 14.05 -8.21 -8.67
N TYR A 291 13.58 -7.29 -9.52
CA TYR A 291 12.53 -7.53 -10.51
C TYR A 291 12.51 -6.38 -11.53
N VAL A 292 11.84 -6.58 -12.67
CA VAL A 292 11.57 -5.52 -13.65
C VAL A 292 10.25 -4.81 -13.30
N LYS A 293 10.28 -3.47 -13.27
CA LYS A 293 9.10 -2.61 -13.16
C LYS A 293 9.14 -1.63 -14.34
N GLU A 294 8.12 -1.64 -15.18
CA GLU A 294 8.01 -0.70 -16.32
C GLU A 294 9.24 -0.73 -17.26
N GLY A 295 9.87 -1.90 -17.41
CA GLY A 295 11.07 -2.10 -18.22
C GLY A 295 12.40 -1.76 -17.52
N GLU A 296 12.35 -1.18 -16.31
CA GLU A 296 13.54 -0.87 -15.52
C GLU A 296 13.84 -1.97 -14.48
N ASN A 297 15.11 -2.32 -14.31
CA ASN A 297 15.56 -3.23 -13.25
C ASN A 297 15.50 -2.52 -11.90
N VAL A 298 14.57 -2.95 -11.04
CA VAL A 298 14.45 -2.50 -9.65
C VAL A 298 15.17 -3.49 -8.74
N SER A 299 15.86 -2.97 -7.73
CA SER A 299 16.33 -3.79 -6.61
C SER A 299 16.37 -3.01 -5.30
N TYR A 300 16.20 -3.71 -4.20
CA TYR A 300 16.36 -3.17 -2.84
C TYR A 300 16.88 -4.24 -1.91
N THR A 301 17.53 -3.82 -0.82
CA THR A 301 18.03 -4.72 0.22
C THR A 301 17.27 -4.44 1.52
N VAL A 302 16.79 -5.49 2.16
CA VAL A 302 15.99 -5.48 3.39
C VAL A 302 16.59 -6.43 4.43
N PRO A 303 16.27 -6.28 5.72
CA PRO A 303 16.58 -7.30 6.73
C PRO A 303 16.01 -8.67 6.37
N ASN A 304 16.65 -9.74 6.83
CA ASN A 304 16.20 -11.11 6.69
C ASN A 304 15.16 -11.47 7.78
N ASP A 305 14.06 -10.73 7.84
CA ASP A 305 13.04 -10.72 8.92
C ASP A 305 11.69 -11.38 8.53
N LYS A 306 11.73 -12.25 7.51
CA LYS A 306 10.57 -12.77 6.73
C LYS A 306 9.70 -11.73 6.00
N LYS A 307 9.70 -10.44 6.35
CA LYS A 307 8.92 -9.41 5.61
C LYS A 307 9.47 -9.22 4.19
N TYR A 308 10.73 -9.60 3.94
CA TYR A 308 11.29 -9.76 2.59
C TYR A 308 10.55 -10.79 1.71
N LEU A 309 9.74 -11.71 2.28
CA LEU A 309 8.99 -12.71 1.50
C LEU A 309 7.68 -12.18 0.91
N PHE A 310 7.15 -11.07 1.43
CA PHE A 310 5.84 -10.53 1.05
C PHE A 310 5.70 -9.00 1.02
N GLY A 311 6.66 -8.24 1.55
CA GLY A 311 6.65 -6.79 1.58
C GLY A 311 5.88 -6.19 2.76
N GLY A 312 5.54 -4.90 2.65
CA GLY A 312 4.88 -4.14 3.70
C GLY A 312 3.36 -4.35 3.76
N TYR A 313 2.82 -4.33 4.98
CA TYR A 313 1.38 -4.42 5.23
C TYR A 313 0.59 -3.19 4.75
N ALA A 314 -0.63 -3.43 4.30
CA ALA A 314 -1.65 -2.39 4.13
C ALA A 314 -2.61 -2.37 5.34
N ALA A 315 -2.91 -1.19 5.87
CA ALA A 315 -3.98 -0.99 6.85
C ALA A 315 -4.49 0.46 6.81
N THR A 316 -5.69 0.71 7.31
CA THR A 316 -6.27 2.05 7.46
C THR A 316 -7.18 2.11 8.68
N ASP A 317 -6.86 2.98 9.64
CA ASP A 317 -7.57 3.06 10.92
C ASP A 317 -8.94 3.75 10.81
N ASP A 318 -9.69 3.79 11.93
CA ASP A 318 -11.03 4.40 11.96
C ASP A 318 -11.01 5.93 11.76
N LEU A 319 -9.84 6.56 11.84
CA LEU A 319 -9.58 7.97 11.56
C LEU A 319 -9.08 8.22 10.12
N LYS A 320 -9.06 7.18 9.27
CA LYS A 320 -8.62 7.21 7.88
C LYS A 320 -7.13 7.44 7.67
N ARG A 321 -6.30 7.21 8.71
CA ARG A 321 -4.84 7.21 8.58
C ARG A 321 -4.40 5.89 7.97
N THR A 322 -3.68 5.96 6.86
CA THR A 322 -3.22 4.79 6.09
C THR A 322 -1.77 4.47 6.43
N LEU A 323 -1.39 3.19 6.58
CA LEU A 323 0.03 2.84 6.65
C LEU A 323 0.76 3.31 5.36
N PRO A 324 2.00 3.82 5.48
CA PRO A 324 2.66 4.45 4.35
C PRO A 324 3.25 3.39 3.42
N ASN A 325 2.79 3.38 2.17
CA ASN A 325 3.38 2.52 1.13
C ASN A 325 4.82 2.96 0.83
N SER A 326 5.72 1.98 0.70
CA SER A 326 7.15 2.11 0.43
C SER A 326 7.55 3.09 -0.68
N ASP A 327 6.76 3.21 -1.76
CA ASP A 327 6.97 4.20 -2.84
C ASP A 327 7.02 5.66 -2.33
N LYS A 328 6.67 5.92 -1.05
CA LYS A 328 6.63 7.24 -0.41
C LYS A 328 7.51 7.38 0.83
N VAL A 329 8.18 6.32 1.30
CA VAL A 329 8.97 6.34 2.53
C VAL A 329 10.45 6.31 2.18
N GLY A 330 11.10 7.48 2.21
CA GLY A 330 12.56 7.52 2.23
C GLY A 330 13.08 6.92 3.53
N ILE A 331 14.00 5.96 3.43
CA ILE A 331 14.72 5.41 4.58
C ILE A 331 15.59 6.54 5.16
N TYR A 332 15.26 7.07 6.35
CA TYR A 332 16.15 8.04 7.04
C TYR A 332 17.48 7.40 7.52
N GLY A 333 17.62 6.08 7.33
CA GLY A 333 18.72 5.23 7.76
C GLY A 333 19.88 5.04 6.78
N GLU A 334 20.03 5.85 5.71
CA GLU A 334 21.25 5.81 4.88
C GLU A 334 22.55 6.13 5.66
N ASN A 335 22.44 6.68 6.88
CA ASN A 335 23.59 7.08 7.73
C ASN A 335 23.52 6.58 9.18
N GLY A 336 22.60 5.68 9.54
CA GLY A 336 22.53 5.15 10.90
C GLY A 336 21.30 4.30 11.21
N GLU A 337 21.51 3.23 11.98
CA GLU A 337 20.46 2.36 12.52
C GLU A 337 19.67 3.07 13.63
N TYR A 338 18.34 3.19 13.48
CA TYR A 338 17.45 3.64 14.55
C TYR A 338 16.77 2.44 15.21
N TYR A 339 16.74 2.44 16.53
CA TYR A 339 16.09 1.44 17.36
C TYR A 339 14.91 2.06 18.12
N VAL A 340 13.80 1.34 18.20
CA VAL A 340 12.59 1.73 18.92
C VAL A 340 12.34 0.74 20.05
N GLY A 341 12.45 1.23 21.28
CA GLY A 341 12.10 0.46 22.47
C GLY A 341 10.74 0.91 23.04
N ILE A 342 9.93 0.00 23.58
CA ILE A 342 8.63 0.34 24.21
C ILE A 342 8.51 -0.21 25.63
N PHE A 343 7.99 0.58 26.57
CA PHE A 343 7.68 0.12 27.92
C PHE A 343 6.58 -0.92 27.93
N TYR A 344 6.86 -2.05 28.58
CA TYR A 344 5.97 -3.19 28.73
C TYR A 344 5.85 -3.57 30.20
N PHE A 345 4.62 -3.62 30.68
CA PHE A 345 4.30 -3.75 32.10
C PHE A 345 3.87 -5.19 32.42
N MET A 346 4.53 -5.77 33.42
CA MET A 346 4.43 -7.20 33.77
C MET A 346 3.69 -7.46 35.09
N TRP A 347 3.05 -6.43 35.65
CA TRP A 347 2.59 -6.38 37.04
C TRP A 347 1.09 -6.60 37.26
N LEU A 348 0.31 -6.92 36.23
CA LEU A 348 -1.12 -7.25 36.39
C LEU A 348 -1.25 -8.65 37.01
N GLU A 349 -1.22 -8.74 38.33
CA GLU A 349 -1.14 -10.01 39.08
C GLU A 349 -2.30 -10.22 40.08
N ASP A 350 -2.61 -11.48 40.36
CA ASP A 350 -3.74 -11.90 41.21
C ASP A 350 -3.61 -11.50 42.69
N TYR A 351 -2.38 -11.42 43.20
CA TYR A 351 -2.13 -11.02 44.58
C TYR A 351 -2.35 -9.52 44.87
N TRP A 352 -2.61 -8.71 43.84
CA TRP A 352 -2.95 -7.29 43.99
C TRP A 352 -4.46 -7.04 44.19
N GLY A 353 -5.34 -7.99 43.86
CA GLY A 353 -6.77 -7.89 44.14
C GLY A 353 -7.68 -8.72 43.20
N GLY A 354 -8.91 -8.96 43.65
CA GLY A 354 -9.96 -9.67 42.89
C GLY A 354 -11.18 -8.83 42.54
N LYS A 355 -11.10 -7.49 42.61
CA LYS A 355 -12.17 -6.60 42.17
C LYS A 355 -11.60 -5.53 41.25
N VAL A 356 -12.09 -5.50 40.01
CA VAL A 356 -11.84 -4.39 39.08
C VAL A 356 -12.56 -3.13 39.55
N TYR A 357 -11.80 -2.05 39.66
CA TYR A 357 -12.30 -0.68 39.71
C TYR A 357 -11.88 0.00 38.41
N ASP A 358 -12.83 0.25 37.52
CA ASP A 358 -12.58 0.90 36.22
C ASP A 358 -12.93 2.39 36.31
N ILE A 359 -11.94 3.25 36.11
CA ILE A 359 -12.05 4.70 36.34
C ILE A 359 -13.01 5.34 35.34
N ASN A 360 -12.93 4.99 34.04
CA ASN A 360 -13.86 5.52 33.05
C ASN A 360 -15.31 5.09 33.35
N LYS A 361 -15.53 3.84 33.79
CA LYS A 361 -16.88 3.37 34.19
C LYS A 361 -17.40 4.09 35.44
N ILE A 362 -16.54 4.32 36.44
CA ILE A 362 -16.88 5.13 37.63
C ILE A 362 -17.26 6.57 37.24
N ILE A 363 -16.48 7.22 36.38
CA ILE A 363 -16.76 8.59 35.93
C ILE A 363 -18.07 8.64 35.13
N ALA A 364 -18.32 7.66 34.25
CA ALA A 364 -19.54 7.60 33.45
C ALA A 364 -20.81 7.39 34.29
N GLU A 365 -20.74 6.59 35.36
CA GLU A 365 -21.89 6.34 36.25
C GLU A 365 -22.14 7.48 37.26
N TYR A 366 -21.09 8.04 37.84
CA TYR A 366 -21.21 9.00 38.96
C TYR A 366 -21.05 10.47 38.56
N GLY A 367 -20.52 10.77 37.36
CA GLY A 367 -20.34 12.13 36.86
C GLY A 367 -19.53 13.01 37.83
N THR A 368 -20.01 14.21 38.13
CA THR A 368 -19.34 15.12 39.08
C THR A 368 -19.27 14.58 40.51
N ALA A 369 -20.14 13.64 40.91
CA ALA A 369 -20.02 13.01 42.23
C ALA A 369 -18.74 12.15 42.35
N ALA A 370 -18.16 11.70 41.22
CA ALA A 370 -16.89 10.99 41.21
C ALA A 370 -15.71 11.84 41.72
N GLN A 371 -15.84 13.17 41.85
CA GLN A 371 -14.80 14.07 42.37
C GLN A 371 -14.52 13.92 43.88
N SER A 372 -15.34 13.17 44.63
CA SER A 372 -15.18 12.95 46.08
C SER A 372 -15.31 11.47 46.44
N LEU A 373 -14.51 11.01 47.42
CA LEU A 373 -14.64 9.68 48.02
C LEU A 373 -16.05 9.38 48.58
N ALA A 374 -16.86 10.40 48.86
CA ALA A 374 -18.23 10.26 49.34
C ALA A 374 -19.18 9.53 48.36
N CYS A 375 -18.82 9.39 47.07
CA CYS A 375 -19.60 8.59 46.12
C CYS A 375 -19.57 7.08 46.41
N GLY A 376 -18.55 6.60 47.13
CA GLY A 376 -18.36 5.18 47.47
C GLY A 376 -17.99 4.25 46.31
N ALA A 377 -17.74 4.79 45.11
CA ALA A 377 -17.41 4.02 43.91
C ALA A 377 -15.94 3.56 43.87
N TRP A 378 -15.04 4.38 44.39
CA TRP A 378 -13.60 4.17 44.39
C TRP A 378 -13.16 3.05 45.34
N GLY A 379 -12.04 2.42 45.01
CA GLY A 379 -11.36 1.45 45.85
C GLY A 379 -10.69 2.06 47.09
N GLY A 380 -10.19 1.17 47.95
CA GLY A 380 -9.49 1.53 49.17
C GLY A 380 -8.24 2.40 48.93
N GLU A 381 -7.65 2.88 50.02
CA GLU A 381 -6.33 3.53 49.97
C GLU A 381 -5.29 2.53 49.44
N TYR A 382 -4.43 2.98 48.52
CA TYR A 382 -3.52 2.14 47.72
C TYR A 382 -4.21 1.05 46.87
N GLY A 383 -5.53 1.10 46.73
CA GLY A 383 -6.28 0.19 45.86
C GLY A 383 -5.98 0.44 44.38
N TRP A 384 -5.75 -0.63 43.64
CA TRP A 384 -5.51 -0.59 42.20
C TRP A 384 -6.79 -0.32 41.41
N HIS A 385 -6.70 0.54 40.41
CA HIS A 385 -7.79 0.89 39.50
C HIS A 385 -7.29 0.83 38.07
N PHE A 386 -8.09 0.21 37.20
CA PHE A 386 -7.89 0.23 35.75
C PHE A 386 -8.36 1.56 35.18
N TRP A 387 -7.58 2.25 34.36
CA TRP A 387 -8.09 3.47 33.71
C TRP A 387 -9.22 3.15 32.72
N GLY A 388 -9.20 1.97 32.08
CA GLY A 388 -10.25 1.46 31.19
C GLY A 388 -10.13 -0.05 30.98
N GLU A 389 -10.98 -0.62 30.13
CA GLU A 389 -10.97 -2.05 29.80
C GLU A 389 -9.96 -2.36 28.67
N PRO A 390 -8.96 -3.22 28.90
CA PRO A 390 -8.07 -3.70 27.83
C PRO A 390 -8.87 -4.47 26.77
N PHE A 391 -8.41 -4.45 25.52
CA PHE A 391 -9.13 -5.12 24.43
C PHE A 391 -9.37 -6.62 24.71
N TYR A 392 -8.36 -7.28 25.30
CA TYR A 392 -8.37 -8.69 25.67
C TYR A 392 -8.98 -8.98 27.06
N GLY A 393 -9.73 -8.02 27.63
CA GLY A 393 -10.31 -8.07 28.97
C GLY A 393 -9.31 -7.71 30.07
N TYR A 394 -9.73 -7.75 31.33
CA TYR A 394 -8.87 -7.47 32.49
C TYR A 394 -7.94 -8.66 32.81
N TYR A 395 -7.03 -8.96 31.88
CA TYR A 395 -6.13 -10.11 31.92
C TYR A 395 -5.06 -10.00 33.03
N PHE A 396 -4.48 -11.12 33.44
CA PHE A 396 -3.24 -11.13 34.22
C PHE A 396 -2.02 -11.12 33.29
N SER A 397 -0.94 -10.44 33.64
CA SER A 397 0.26 -10.28 32.80
C SER A 397 0.93 -11.60 32.41
N ARG A 398 0.61 -12.71 33.10
CA ARG A 398 1.07 -14.08 32.79
C ARG A 398 0.22 -14.85 31.76
N ASP A 399 -0.86 -14.26 31.25
CA ASP A 399 -1.73 -14.86 30.23
C ASP A 399 -0.98 -15.01 28.90
N GLU A 400 -0.47 -16.22 28.63
CA GLU A 400 0.37 -16.49 27.45
C GLU A 400 -0.37 -16.21 26.13
N TRP A 401 -1.70 -16.36 26.09
CA TRP A 401 -2.50 -16.05 24.90
C TRP A 401 -2.47 -14.55 24.58
N VAL A 402 -2.58 -13.70 25.60
CA VAL A 402 -2.45 -12.23 25.44
C VAL A 402 -1.01 -11.86 25.07
N ILE A 403 -0.01 -12.49 25.70
CA ILE A 403 1.41 -12.27 25.36
C ILE A 403 1.67 -12.60 23.88
N ARG A 404 1.15 -13.71 23.34
CA ARG A 404 1.31 -14.06 21.92
C ARG A 404 0.81 -12.97 20.99
N LYS A 405 -0.43 -12.51 21.19
CA LYS A 405 -1.00 -11.41 20.39
C LYS A 405 -0.21 -10.10 20.56
N HIS A 406 0.27 -9.78 21.76
CA HIS A 406 1.15 -8.62 21.96
C HIS A 406 2.47 -8.72 21.20
N MET A 407 3.15 -9.87 21.28
CA MET A 407 4.46 -10.03 20.64
C MET A 407 4.33 -10.03 19.11
N GLU A 408 3.29 -10.65 18.57
CA GLU A 408 2.97 -10.55 17.14
C GLU A 408 2.75 -9.09 16.71
N LEU A 409 1.88 -8.34 17.39
CA LEU A 409 1.60 -6.93 17.08
C LEU A 409 2.88 -6.09 17.13
N LEU A 410 3.72 -6.25 18.16
CA LEU A 410 4.94 -5.48 18.33
C LEU A 410 6.03 -5.87 17.31
N SER A 411 6.11 -7.14 16.91
CA SER A 411 6.97 -7.62 15.80
C SER A 411 6.53 -7.03 14.46
N ASN A 412 5.21 -7.03 14.20
CA ASN A 412 4.62 -6.43 13.01
C ASN A 412 4.85 -4.91 12.97
N ALA A 413 4.80 -4.24 14.13
CA ALA A 413 5.15 -2.83 14.28
C ALA A 413 6.65 -2.48 14.21
N ASN A 414 7.53 -3.47 14.02
CA ASN A 414 8.99 -3.28 13.90
C ASN A 414 9.63 -2.63 15.14
N ILE A 415 9.20 -3.11 16.33
CA ILE A 415 9.73 -2.71 17.64
C ILE A 415 10.93 -3.58 17.99
N ASP A 416 12.10 -2.95 18.17
CA ASP A 416 13.36 -3.64 18.38
C ASP A 416 13.46 -4.29 19.77
N PHE A 417 12.89 -3.65 20.81
CA PHE A 417 12.94 -4.19 22.16
C PHE A 417 11.86 -3.68 23.12
N LEU A 418 11.62 -4.47 24.18
CA LEU A 418 10.75 -4.14 25.29
C LEU A 418 11.57 -3.61 26.47
N TYR A 419 11.11 -2.51 27.07
CA TYR A 419 11.52 -2.08 28.40
C TYR A 419 10.61 -2.72 29.43
N PHE A 420 11.12 -3.75 30.10
CA PHE A 420 10.45 -4.34 31.25
C PHE A 420 10.58 -3.43 32.47
N ASP A 421 9.46 -2.85 32.89
CA ASP A 421 9.41 -2.05 34.11
C ASP A 421 9.57 -2.94 35.35
N VAL A 422 10.70 -2.75 36.03
CA VAL A 422 11.02 -3.31 37.34
C VAL A 422 11.51 -2.20 38.28
N THR A 423 11.15 -0.93 38.00
CA THR A 423 11.60 0.28 38.73
C THR A 423 11.19 0.29 40.19
N ASN A 424 10.13 -0.43 40.54
CA ASN A 424 9.58 -0.57 41.89
C ASN A 424 10.25 -1.68 42.73
N GLY A 425 11.29 -2.35 42.22
CA GLY A 425 12.06 -3.35 42.97
C GLY A 425 11.58 -4.80 42.83
N TRP A 426 10.55 -5.05 42.03
CA TRP A 426 9.99 -6.37 41.76
C TRP A 426 10.38 -6.81 40.34
N THR A 427 10.93 -8.02 40.18
CA THR A 427 11.46 -8.49 38.89
C THR A 427 10.43 -9.07 37.92
N TYR A 428 9.30 -9.55 38.45
CA TYR A 428 8.27 -10.32 37.71
C TYR A 428 8.86 -11.42 36.80
N THR A 429 9.97 -12.05 37.23
CA THR A 429 10.78 -13.00 36.44
C THR A 429 9.96 -14.02 35.66
N HIS A 430 8.87 -14.53 36.24
CA HIS A 430 8.03 -15.54 35.61
C HIS A 430 7.27 -15.01 34.38
N VAL A 431 6.71 -13.79 34.43
CA VAL A 431 6.10 -13.13 33.27
C VAL A 431 7.17 -12.81 32.22
N ALA A 432 8.30 -12.23 32.64
CA ALA A 432 9.41 -11.91 31.73
C ALA A 432 9.87 -13.16 30.95
N LYS A 433 9.96 -14.31 31.63
CA LYS A 433 10.32 -15.59 31.01
C LYS A 433 9.26 -16.14 30.03
N THR A 434 7.98 -15.87 30.25
CA THR A 434 6.92 -16.21 29.28
C THR A 434 6.98 -15.29 28.05
N VAL A 435 7.22 -13.99 28.23
CA VAL A 435 7.41 -13.06 27.10
C VAL A 435 8.64 -13.46 26.27
N MET A 436 9.79 -13.69 26.92
CA MET A 436 11.00 -14.15 26.24
C MET A 436 10.81 -15.51 25.54
N LYS A 437 10.02 -16.43 26.11
CA LYS A 437 9.66 -17.70 25.44
C LYS A 437 8.92 -17.44 24.13
N VAL A 438 7.92 -16.56 24.16
CA VAL A 438 7.13 -16.23 22.95
C VAL A 438 8.00 -15.50 21.91
N CYS A 439 8.85 -14.55 22.31
CA CYS A 439 9.79 -13.92 21.36
C CYS A 439 10.76 -14.95 20.76
N HIS A 440 11.27 -15.89 21.56
CA HIS A 440 12.14 -16.97 21.07
C HIS A 440 11.42 -17.87 20.05
N GLU A 441 10.18 -18.28 20.33
CA GLU A 441 9.38 -19.08 19.39
C GLU A 441 9.08 -18.35 18.09
N LEU A 442 8.93 -17.01 18.11
CA LEU A 442 8.82 -16.18 16.90
C LEU A 442 10.16 -16.10 16.14
N ASN A 443 11.28 -15.99 16.86
CA ASN A 443 12.63 -16.00 16.27
C ASN A 443 12.98 -17.36 15.65
N GLU A 444 12.63 -18.49 16.28
CA GLU A 444 12.80 -19.83 15.72
C GLU A 444 11.96 -20.01 14.44
N GLN A 445 10.81 -19.34 14.36
CA GLN A 445 9.99 -19.24 13.16
C GLN A 445 10.53 -18.23 12.13
N GLY A 446 11.60 -17.48 12.41
CA GLY A 446 12.23 -16.53 11.50
C GLY A 446 11.58 -15.14 11.41
N PHE A 447 10.73 -14.78 12.38
CA PHE A 447 10.28 -13.39 12.55
C PHE A 447 11.30 -12.60 13.39
N ASP A 448 11.38 -11.29 13.18
CA ASP A 448 12.17 -10.38 14.04
C ASP A 448 11.31 -9.92 15.23
N ALA A 449 11.39 -10.67 16.33
CA ALA A 449 10.60 -10.40 17.53
C ALA A 449 11.33 -9.47 18.52
N PRO A 450 10.60 -8.59 19.25
CA PRO A 450 11.22 -7.66 20.19
C PRO A 450 12.14 -8.35 21.21
N GLN A 451 13.38 -7.87 21.30
CA GLN A 451 14.31 -8.26 22.34
C GLN A 451 13.94 -7.60 23.69
N VAL A 452 14.68 -7.86 24.77
CA VAL A 452 14.32 -7.36 26.12
C VAL A 452 15.44 -6.56 26.80
N VAL A 453 15.04 -5.49 27.50
CA VAL A 453 15.85 -4.67 28.40
C VAL A 453 15.09 -4.48 29.71
N PHE A 454 15.75 -4.72 30.85
CA PHE A 454 15.16 -4.44 32.16
C PHE A 454 15.45 -3.00 32.61
N TYR A 455 14.42 -2.30 33.09
CA TYR A 455 14.55 -0.96 33.64
C TYR A 455 14.39 -0.96 35.16
N THR A 456 15.49 -0.75 35.88
CA THR A 456 15.55 -0.79 37.35
C THR A 456 15.72 0.61 37.95
N ASN A 457 15.26 0.82 39.19
CA ASN A 457 15.50 2.06 39.93
C ASN A 457 15.60 1.80 41.45
N SER A 458 14.49 1.43 42.08
CA SER A 458 14.43 1.02 43.48
C SER A 458 15.20 -0.29 43.70
N ASP A 459 16.06 -0.31 44.72
CA ASP A 459 16.95 -1.44 45.07
C ASP A 459 17.71 -2.04 43.86
N SER A 460 18.10 -1.18 42.90
CA SER A 460 18.62 -1.55 41.58
C SER A 460 19.68 -2.68 41.61
N ALA A 461 20.68 -2.61 42.49
CA ALA A 461 21.73 -3.64 42.57
C ALA A 461 21.20 -5.03 42.97
N SER A 462 20.18 -5.09 43.83
CA SER A 462 19.51 -6.33 44.26
C SER A 462 18.66 -6.91 43.12
N VAL A 463 17.88 -6.04 42.46
CA VAL A 463 17.06 -6.39 41.27
C VAL A 463 17.94 -6.93 40.15
N VAL A 464 19.03 -6.25 39.80
CA VAL A 464 19.98 -6.71 38.76
C VAL A 464 20.63 -8.03 39.16
N SER A 465 21.01 -8.20 40.42
CA SER A 465 21.57 -9.46 40.91
C SER A 465 20.58 -10.62 40.78
N GLN A 466 19.29 -10.39 41.06
CA GLN A 466 18.26 -11.41 40.87
C GLN A 466 18.06 -11.72 39.37
N LEU A 467 17.88 -10.71 38.53
CA LEU A 467 17.71 -10.89 37.07
C LEU A 467 18.90 -11.64 36.45
N TYR A 468 20.13 -11.32 36.87
CA TYR A 468 21.32 -12.04 36.45
C TYR A 468 21.25 -13.52 36.81
N ASN A 469 20.94 -13.85 38.07
CA ASN A 469 20.86 -15.24 38.52
C ASN A 469 19.68 -16.02 37.90
N ASP A 470 18.56 -15.34 37.63
CA ASP A 470 17.32 -15.97 37.15
C ASP A 470 17.29 -16.16 35.63
N ILE A 471 17.87 -15.26 34.84
CA ILE A 471 17.71 -15.18 33.38
C ILE A 471 19.04 -15.32 32.65
N TYR A 472 20.02 -14.47 32.97
CA TYR A 472 21.25 -14.36 32.20
C TYR A 472 22.28 -15.46 32.51
N MET A 473 22.52 -15.76 33.79
CA MET A 473 23.41 -16.86 34.22
C MET A 473 22.92 -18.25 33.77
N PRO A 474 21.60 -18.56 33.79
CA PRO A 474 21.07 -19.78 33.19
C PRO A 474 21.06 -19.78 31.64
N ASN A 475 21.45 -18.67 31.00
CA ASN A 475 21.45 -18.51 29.55
C ASN A 475 20.07 -18.74 28.90
N TYR A 476 19.03 -18.13 29.51
CA TYR A 476 17.64 -18.26 29.08
C TYR A 476 17.33 -17.36 27.87
N TYR A 477 17.08 -17.99 26.71
CA TYR A 477 16.83 -17.37 25.39
C TYR A 477 17.72 -16.15 25.05
N PRO A 478 19.03 -16.34 24.81
CA PRO A 478 19.97 -15.23 24.57
C PRO A 478 19.72 -14.44 23.29
N ASP A 479 19.05 -15.02 22.32
CA ASP A 479 18.58 -14.38 21.09
C ASP A 479 17.56 -13.26 21.38
N THR A 480 16.84 -13.34 22.50
CA THR A 480 15.89 -12.29 22.92
C THR A 480 16.53 -11.20 23.78
N TRP A 481 17.85 -11.21 24.00
CA TRP A 481 18.52 -10.17 24.81
C TRP A 481 18.91 -9.00 23.92
N PHE A 482 18.51 -7.77 24.26
CA PHE A 482 18.92 -6.61 23.47
C PHE A 482 20.41 -6.29 23.71
N MET A 483 21.22 -6.26 22.66
CA MET A 483 22.68 -6.18 22.75
C MET A 483 23.23 -4.82 22.29
N ILE A 484 24.14 -4.23 23.06
CA ILE A 484 24.99 -3.11 22.62
C ILE A 484 26.45 -3.46 22.94
N ASP A 485 27.34 -3.24 21.98
CA ASP A 485 28.79 -3.50 22.08
C ASP A 485 29.13 -4.95 22.49
N GLY A 486 28.29 -5.91 22.06
CA GLY A 486 28.46 -7.33 22.35
C GLY A 486 28.01 -7.77 23.75
N LYS A 487 27.32 -6.91 24.52
CA LYS A 487 26.78 -7.21 25.84
C LYS A 487 25.27 -6.93 25.94
N PRO A 488 24.51 -7.67 26.76
CA PRO A 488 23.11 -7.37 27.02
C PRO A 488 22.98 -6.01 27.71
N VAL A 489 21.93 -5.26 27.34
CA VAL A 489 21.66 -3.93 27.89
C VAL A 489 20.80 -4.02 29.13
N ILE A 490 21.11 -3.19 30.12
CA ILE A 490 20.26 -2.99 31.31
C ILE A 490 20.24 -1.52 31.70
N VAL A 491 19.08 -1.04 32.18
CA VAL A 491 18.99 0.29 32.77
C VAL A 491 19.07 0.18 34.29
N ALA A 492 20.18 0.62 34.86
CA ALA A 492 20.52 0.39 36.27
C ALA A 492 21.46 1.45 36.84
N GLN A 493 21.53 1.51 38.17
CA GLN A 493 22.59 2.26 38.86
C GLN A 493 23.91 1.47 38.76
N GLU A 494 25.02 2.15 38.48
CA GLU A 494 26.36 1.53 38.43
C GLU A 494 26.72 0.90 39.80
N SER A 495 27.25 -0.33 39.79
CA SER A 495 27.61 -1.07 41.01
C SER A 495 28.58 -2.23 40.76
N ASP A 496 29.38 -2.59 41.77
CA ASP A 496 30.47 -3.55 41.65
C ASP A 496 30.04 -4.91 41.08
N ASN A 497 30.78 -5.41 40.08
CA ASN A 497 30.63 -6.72 39.40
C ASN A 497 29.45 -6.87 38.42
N ILE A 498 28.70 -5.81 38.10
CA ILE A 498 27.63 -5.85 37.08
C ILE A 498 28.15 -5.36 35.71
N ASP A 499 29.02 -4.36 35.71
CA ASP A 499 29.59 -3.68 34.53
C ASP A 499 30.34 -4.61 33.55
N ASP A 500 30.89 -5.73 34.05
CA ASP A 500 31.65 -6.69 33.23
C ASP A 500 30.74 -7.48 32.28
N PHE A 501 29.49 -7.75 32.67
CA PHE A 501 28.54 -8.52 31.86
C PHE A 501 27.60 -7.63 31.04
N PHE A 502 27.09 -6.53 31.60
CA PHE A 502 26.09 -5.68 30.95
C PHE A 502 26.67 -4.42 30.28
N THR A 503 26.00 -3.95 29.22
CA THR A 503 26.10 -2.55 28.78
C THR A 503 25.09 -1.73 29.57
N ILE A 504 25.57 -0.98 30.57
CA ILE A 504 24.70 -0.20 31.45
C ILE A 504 24.33 1.15 30.82
N ARG A 505 23.05 1.50 30.94
CA ARG A 505 22.53 2.87 30.84
C ARG A 505 21.97 3.27 32.21
N LEU A 506 22.14 4.52 32.61
CA LEU A 506 21.61 5.01 33.88
C LEU A 506 20.09 5.23 33.77
N PRO A 507 19.28 4.91 34.78
CA PRO A 507 17.88 5.32 34.82
C PRO A 507 17.80 6.83 34.90
N GLN A 508 16.80 7.43 34.27
CA GLN A 508 16.56 8.86 34.28
C GLN A 508 15.10 9.13 34.69
N TRP A 509 14.95 9.82 35.81
CA TRP A 509 13.66 10.31 36.29
C TRP A 509 13.35 11.68 35.66
N PRO A 510 12.07 12.02 35.39
CA PRO A 510 11.72 13.28 34.74
C PRO A 510 11.87 14.53 35.63
N THR A 511 12.04 14.37 36.96
CA THR A 511 12.17 15.48 37.92
C THR A 511 13.60 15.75 38.39
N GLU A 512 14.57 14.91 38.04
CA GLU A 512 16.00 15.13 38.35
C GLU A 512 16.73 15.86 37.21
N ASN A 513 18.01 16.21 37.42
CA ASN A 513 18.83 16.76 36.34
C ASN A 513 19.21 15.66 35.33
N ASN A 514 19.21 15.99 34.04
CA ASN A 514 19.59 15.05 32.98
C ASN A 514 21.02 14.51 33.19
N LYS A 515 21.14 13.19 33.31
CA LYS A 515 22.41 12.46 33.44
C LYS A 515 22.98 12.14 32.05
N ARG A 516 24.31 11.99 31.97
CA ARG A 516 24.96 11.38 30.80
C ARG A 516 24.78 9.87 30.83
N ASN A 517 24.82 9.23 29.67
CA ASN A 517 24.63 7.79 29.49
C ASN A 517 23.31 7.27 30.10
N ALA A 518 22.26 8.10 30.08
CA ALA A 518 21.01 7.80 30.76
C ALA A 518 19.85 7.68 29.77
N TRP A 519 18.95 6.74 30.03
CA TRP A 519 17.77 6.48 29.21
C TRP A 519 16.50 6.88 29.97
N PRO A 520 15.72 7.87 29.50
CA PRO A 520 14.46 8.25 30.13
C PRO A 520 13.39 7.17 29.98
N TRP A 521 12.53 7.05 30.99
CA TRP A 521 11.22 6.45 30.78
C TRP A 521 10.20 7.48 30.26
N ILE A 522 10.32 8.75 30.64
CA ILE A 522 9.51 9.85 30.10
C ILE A 522 10.25 11.19 30.25
N ASP A 523 9.73 12.23 29.61
CA ASP A 523 10.12 13.62 29.84
C ASP A 523 8.86 14.45 30.12
N PHE A 524 8.86 15.25 31.19
CA PHE A 524 7.74 16.15 31.51
C PHE A 524 7.84 17.50 30.78
N LYS A 525 8.95 17.76 30.08
CA LYS A 525 9.20 19.02 29.36
C LYS A 525 8.90 18.90 27.88
N TRP A 526 8.55 20.04 27.29
CA TRP A 526 8.27 20.18 25.88
C TRP A 526 9.03 21.40 25.30
N PRO A 527 9.76 21.25 24.17
CA PRO A 527 10.08 20.00 23.49
C PRO A 527 10.92 19.06 24.37
N GLN A 528 10.82 17.76 24.09
CA GLN A 528 11.54 16.72 24.81
C GLN A 528 13.06 16.85 24.65
N TYR A 529 13.80 16.43 25.67
CA TYR A 529 15.26 16.35 25.65
C TYR A 529 15.75 15.19 24.79
N VAL A 530 16.80 15.49 24.01
CA VAL A 530 17.69 14.45 23.48
C VAL A 530 18.74 14.16 24.55
N TYR A 531 18.66 12.96 25.12
CA TYR A 531 19.58 12.44 26.11
C TYR A 531 20.89 12.00 25.47
N LYS A 532 21.96 12.11 26.24
CA LYS A 532 23.33 12.04 25.73
C LYS A 532 24.06 10.81 26.22
N ASN A 533 24.86 10.20 25.36
CA ASN A 533 25.76 9.10 25.72
C ASN A 533 26.94 9.57 26.62
N LYS A 534 27.89 8.67 26.93
CA LYS A 534 29.07 8.98 27.77
C LYS A 534 29.88 10.14 27.17
N GLU A 535 30.05 10.14 25.85
CA GLU A 535 30.82 11.09 25.05
C GLU A 535 30.17 12.48 25.06
N GLY A 536 28.83 12.55 25.16
CA GLY A 536 28.05 13.78 25.20
C GLY A 536 27.37 14.13 23.86
N VAL A 537 27.37 13.18 22.92
CA VAL A 537 26.57 13.17 21.69
C VAL A 537 25.13 12.79 22.04
N GLY A 538 24.15 13.29 21.30
CA GLY A 538 22.76 12.83 21.42
C GLY A 538 22.64 11.35 21.07
N GLU A 539 21.83 10.62 21.83
CA GLU A 539 21.66 9.17 21.69
C GLU A 539 20.19 8.75 21.78
N ALA A 540 19.45 9.23 22.78
CA ALA A 540 18.11 8.74 23.08
C ALA A 540 17.08 9.86 23.24
N ILE A 541 15.82 9.60 22.90
CA ILE A 541 14.68 10.49 23.13
C ILE A 541 13.47 9.67 23.59
N SER A 542 12.79 10.10 24.64
CA SER A 542 11.52 9.48 25.04
C SER A 542 10.37 9.92 24.14
N VAL A 543 9.34 9.12 23.96
CA VAL A 543 8.09 9.46 23.26
C VAL A 543 6.91 8.93 24.08
N SER A 544 5.82 9.68 24.22
CA SER A 544 4.67 9.28 25.04
C SER A 544 3.35 9.78 24.47
N VAL A 545 2.28 8.99 24.64
CA VAL A 545 0.93 9.37 24.20
C VAL A 545 0.30 10.43 25.11
N ALA A 546 0.62 10.39 26.40
CA ALA A 546 0.31 11.42 27.40
C ALA A 546 1.49 11.55 28.39
N GLN A 547 1.65 12.71 29.02
CA GLN A 547 2.77 13.02 29.91
C GLN A 547 2.41 14.08 30.95
N HIS A 548 2.97 13.94 32.15
CA HIS A 548 2.80 14.94 33.21
C HIS A 548 3.52 16.25 32.88
N SER A 549 3.25 17.26 33.70
CA SER A 549 3.95 18.55 33.66
C SER A 549 4.35 18.97 35.07
N GLY A 550 5.64 18.87 35.38
CA GLY A 550 6.16 19.16 36.72
C GLY A 550 5.68 18.13 37.75
N ASN A 551 4.93 18.59 38.75
CA ASN A 551 4.44 17.75 39.86
C ASN A 551 2.93 17.46 39.77
N THR A 552 2.25 17.85 38.69
CA THR A 552 0.81 17.62 38.53
C THR A 552 0.55 16.14 38.22
N VAL A 553 -0.39 15.54 38.95
CA VAL A 553 -0.84 14.15 38.75
C VAL A 553 -1.99 14.09 37.74
N PHE A 554 -2.21 12.93 37.09
CA PHE A 554 -3.24 12.82 36.04
C PHE A 554 -4.67 12.98 36.56
N SER A 555 -4.99 12.54 37.78
CA SER A 555 -6.33 12.76 38.33
C SER A 555 -6.68 14.23 38.54
N SER A 556 -5.69 15.12 38.78
CA SER A 556 -5.95 16.56 38.89
C SER A 556 -6.46 17.17 37.58
N SER A 557 -5.99 16.67 36.44
CA SER A 557 -6.49 17.07 35.12
C SER A 557 -7.82 16.38 34.78
N GLY A 558 -7.97 15.11 35.13
CA GLY A 558 -9.15 14.31 34.80
C GLY A 558 -10.40 14.60 35.66
N LEU A 559 -10.23 14.93 36.94
CA LEU A 559 -11.33 15.24 37.87
C LEU A 559 -11.50 16.75 38.10
N TYR A 560 -10.41 17.47 38.33
CA TYR A 560 -10.45 18.85 38.84
C TYR A 560 -10.15 19.91 37.76
N GLY A 561 -9.89 19.47 36.52
CA GLY A 561 -9.78 20.34 35.35
C GLY A 561 -8.44 21.03 35.15
N ASP A 562 -7.38 20.63 35.88
CA ASP A 562 -6.03 21.15 35.70
C ASP A 562 -5.54 20.96 34.25
N LYS A 563 -4.95 22.01 33.66
CA LYS A 563 -4.52 22.06 32.25
C LYS A 563 -3.01 22.00 32.04
N SER A 564 -2.23 21.64 33.06
CA SER A 564 -0.78 21.58 32.98
C SER A 564 -0.27 20.28 32.33
N ASN A 565 -0.87 19.14 32.64
CA ASN A 565 -0.56 17.86 32.01
C ASN A 565 -0.90 17.86 30.51
N ARG A 566 -0.15 17.09 29.73
CA ARG A 566 -0.41 16.90 28.30
C ARG A 566 -1.06 15.55 28.09
N GLY A 567 -2.39 15.53 28.06
CA GLY A 567 -3.18 14.36 27.67
C GLY A 567 -3.10 14.07 26.17
N ARG A 568 -3.69 12.96 25.74
CA ARG A 568 -3.68 12.47 24.36
C ARG A 568 -4.14 13.50 23.31
N SER A 569 -5.15 14.29 23.64
CA SER A 569 -5.71 15.35 22.79
C SER A 569 -4.87 16.64 22.74
N THR A 570 -3.80 16.74 23.52
CA THR A 570 -2.98 17.97 23.59
C THR A 570 -2.27 18.20 22.27
N VAL A 571 -2.61 19.29 21.59
CA VAL A 571 -1.98 19.64 20.31
C VAL A 571 -0.59 20.24 20.58
N GLY A 572 0.43 19.70 19.92
CA GLY A 572 1.77 20.31 19.91
C GLY A 572 1.82 21.56 19.04
N LYS A 573 3.03 22.00 18.66
CA LYS A 573 3.21 23.03 17.62
C LYS A 573 2.95 22.51 16.19
N SER A 574 2.03 21.57 16.00
CA SER A 574 1.65 21.14 14.66
C SER A 574 0.71 22.20 14.07
N GLU A 575 0.96 22.63 12.83
CA GLU A 575 0.11 23.63 12.16
C GLU A 575 -1.20 23.02 11.61
N ALA A 576 -1.42 21.71 11.82
CA ALA A 576 -2.51 20.96 11.20
C ALA A 576 -3.84 21.05 11.95
N VAL A 577 -3.83 21.33 13.26
CA VAL A 577 -5.02 21.42 14.12
C VAL A 577 -4.80 22.53 15.14
N SER A 578 -5.80 23.36 15.40
CA SER A 578 -5.76 24.36 16.47
C SER A 578 -6.38 23.84 17.77
N GLU A 579 -5.98 24.42 18.92
CA GLU A 579 -6.59 24.10 20.23
C GLU A 579 -8.13 24.30 20.25
N LYS A 580 -8.68 25.09 19.31
CA LYS A 580 -10.13 25.33 19.18
C LYS A 580 -10.89 24.21 18.48
N GLU A 581 -10.19 23.29 17.83
CA GLU A 581 -10.75 22.13 17.13
C GLU A 581 -10.70 20.86 17.99
N VAL A 582 -10.16 20.96 19.21
CA VAL A 582 -10.17 19.88 20.21
C VAL A 582 -11.58 19.69 20.78
N THR A 583 -12.05 18.44 20.73
CA THR A 583 -13.36 17.97 21.18
C THR A 583 -13.21 16.88 22.25
N GLU A 584 -14.32 16.46 22.87
CA GLU A 584 -14.33 15.35 23.84
C GLU A 584 -13.82 14.02 23.26
N ASP A 585 -13.93 13.82 21.94
CA ASP A 585 -13.44 12.64 21.23
C ASP A 585 -11.99 12.78 20.71
N SER A 586 -11.35 13.92 20.91
CA SER A 586 -9.99 14.18 20.37
C SER A 586 -8.90 13.30 20.98
N TYR A 587 -9.15 12.64 22.12
CA TYR A 587 -8.26 11.62 22.68
C TYR A 587 -8.07 10.42 21.72
N LYS A 588 -8.93 10.23 20.70
CA LYS A 588 -8.78 9.17 19.70
C LYS A 588 -7.66 9.44 18.69
N TYR A 589 -7.28 10.71 18.50
CA TYR A 589 -6.43 11.17 17.37
C TYR A 589 -4.92 11.16 17.66
N GLY A 590 -4.52 11.09 18.93
CA GLY A 590 -3.10 11.02 19.31
C GLY A 590 -2.29 12.25 18.91
N TYR A 591 -2.85 13.46 19.07
CA TYR A 591 -2.17 14.72 18.74
C TYR A 591 -0.88 14.92 19.56
N ASN A 592 -0.88 14.58 20.86
CA ASN A 592 0.33 14.67 21.68
C ASN A 592 1.38 13.63 21.24
N PHE A 593 0.94 12.41 20.89
CA PHE A 593 1.83 11.35 20.38
C PHE A 593 2.48 11.76 19.07
N GLN A 594 1.71 12.31 18.12
CA GLN A 594 2.26 12.81 16.86
C GLN A 594 3.23 13.96 17.10
N ALA A 595 2.92 14.90 18.01
CA ALA A 595 3.85 15.98 18.33
C ALA A 595 5.20 15.46 18.88
N GLN A 596 5.20 14.42 19.73
CA GLN A 596 6.45 13.80 20.20
C GLN A 596 7.23 13.18 19.01
N TRP A 597 6.56 12.48 18.10
CA TRP A 597 7.17 11.93 16.88
C TRP A 597 7.70 13.01 15.91
N ASP A 598 6.97 14.10 15.71
CA ASP A 598 7.41 15.23 14.88
C ASP A 598 8.71 15.83 15.42
N ARG A 599 8.88 15.84 16.76
CA ARG A 599 10.13 16.24 17.42
C ARG A 599 11.28 15.25 17.18
N VAL A 600 11.02 13.95 17.11
CA VAL A 600 12.01 12.93 16.68
C VAL A 600 12.50 13.25 15.26
N PHE A 601 11.58 13.43 14.31
CA PHE A 601 11.92 13.72 12.92
C PHE A 601 12.61 15.08 12.74
N GLU A 602 12.28 16.09 13.54
CA GLU A 602 12.99 17.38 13.57
C GLU A 602 14.45 17.21 14.00
N CYS A 603 14.69 16.47 15.09
CA CYS A 603 16.04 16.20 15.61
C CYS A 603 16.88 15.41 14.60
N ILE A 604 16.31 14.39 13.96
CA ILE A 604 16.98 13.61 12.89
C ILE A 604 17.43 14.53 11.75
N LYS A 605 16.53 15.37 11.21
CA LYS A 605 16.86 16.33 10.14
C LYS A 605 17.97 17.31 10.53
N ASN A 606 18.01 17.72 11.79
CA ASN A 606 19.02 18.65 12.31
C ASN A 606 20.36 17.98 12.68
N SER A 607 20.37 16.66 12.92
CA SER A 607 21.50 15.93 13.53
C SER A 607 22.82 16.10 12.78
N ALA A 608 22.78 16.13 11.43
CA ALA A 608 23.93 16.32 10.56
C ALA A 608 24.73 17.61 10.84
N ASN A 609 24.06 18.65 11.34
CA ASN A 609 24.69 19.93 11.71
C ASN A 609 24.73 20.16 13.23
N ASN A 610 24.13 19.27 14.03
CA ASN A 610 24.07 19.38 15.48
C ASN A 610 24.09 18.00 16.14
N PRO A 611 25.29 17.45 16.47
CA PRO A 611 25.42 16.16 17.14
C PRO A 611 24.78 16.08 18.54
N SER A 612 24.33 17.19 19.13
CA SER A 612 23.50 17.14 20.35
C SER A 612 22.02 16.84 20.08
N GLN A 613 21.61 16.74 18.81
CA GLN A 613 20.29 16.31 18.36
C GLN A 613 20.32 14.97 17.59
N SER A 614 21.48 14.30 17.52
CA SER A 614 21.55 12.91 17.06
C SER A 614 20.65 12.01 17.91
N ILE A 615 19.96 11.09 17.25
CA ILE A 615 19.11 10.08 17.87
C ILE A 615 19.53 8.73 17.28
N LYS A 616 19.71 7.74 18.16
CA LYS A 616 19.85 6.32 17.81
C LYS A 616 18.69 5.50 18.42
N TYR A 617 18.17 5.90 19.58
CA TYR A 617 17.10 5.19 20.28
C TYR A 617 15.87 6.08 20.52
N VAL A 618 14.69 5.60 20.15
CA VAL A 618 13.39 6.19 20.49
C VAL A 618 12.74 5.32 21.56
N LEU A 619 12.44 5.90 22.73
CA LEU A 619 12.01 5.17 23.92
C LEU A 619 10.55 5.50 24.24
N ILE A 620 9.63 4.58 23.95
CA ILE A 620 8.19 4.83 23.97
C ILE A 620 7.59 4.40 25.31
N THR A 621 6.79 5.27 25.93
CA THR A 621 6.01 4.97 27.14
C THR A 621 4.52 5.18 26.87
N GLY A 622 3.73 4.11 26.76
CA GLY A 622 4.10 2.69 26.82
C GLY A 622 3.03 1.78 26.21
N TRP A 623 3.19 0.45 26.28
CA TRP A 623 2.22 -0.49 25.73
C TRP A 623 0.97 -0.61 26.61
N ASN A 624 1.12 -1.11 27.86
CA ASN A 624 0.02 -1.67 28.65
C ASN A 624 0.05 -1.33 30.18
N GLU A 625 0.17 -0.05 30.52
CA GLU A 625 0.14 0.46 31.90
C GLU A 625 -1.29 0.63 32.46
N TRP A 626 -2.10 -0.43 32.38
CA TRP A 626 -3.54 -0.35 32.60
C TRP A 626 -4.00 0.14 33.98
N ILE A 627 -3.18 -0.04 35.02
CA ILE A 627 -3.57 0.23 36.41
C ILE A 627 -2.72 1.31 37.11
N ALA A 628 -3.37 2.05 38.00
CA ALA A 628 -2.73 2.94 38.96
C ALA A 628 -3.28 2.73 40.38
N GLN A 629 -2.46 2.96 41.40
CA GLN A 629 -2.90 2.98 42.79
C GLN A 629 -3.62 4.29 43.12
N ARG A 630 -4.70 4.21 43.89
CA ARG A 630 -5.29 5.39 44.55
C ARG A 630 -4.40 5.82 45.71
N GLN A 631 -3.57 6.83 45.49
CA GLN A 631 -2.66 7.38 46.50
C GLN A 631 -3.42 8.22 47.55
N VAL A 632 -2.74 8.45 48.68
CA VAL A 632 -3.19 9.42 49.70
C VAL A 632 -2.96 10.84 49.18
N PRO A 633 -3.91 11.77 49.37
CA PRO A 633 -3.69 13.20 49.13
C PRO A 633 -2.47 13.75 49.89
N GLY A 634 -1.87 14.82 49.35
CA GLY A 634 -0.86 15.59 50.09
C GLY A 634 -1.48 16.34 51.28
N GLU A 635 -0.68 17.17 51.97
CA GLU A 635 -1.21 18.06 53.02
C GLU A 635 -2.26 19.01 52.43
N GLY A 636 -3.55 18.74 52.67
CA GLY A 636 -4.66 19.40 51.98
C GLY A 636 -6.02 18.77 52.29
N ASP A 637 -6.69 18.25 51.27
CA ASP A 637 -8.03 17.65 51.38
C ASP A 637 -7.94 16.11 51.44
N GLU A 638 -8.29 15.54 52.60
CA GLU A 638 -8.33 14.09 52.84
C GLU A 638 -9.35 13.34 51.94
N GLN A 639 -10.20 14.06 51.19
CA GLN A 639 -11.17 13.49 50.25
C GLN A 639 -10.77 13.57 48.77
N GLU A 640 -9.60 14.14 48.45
CA GLU A 640 -9.11 14.20 47.06
C GLU A 640 -8.81 12.78 46.52
N ILE A 641 -9.02 12.58 45.23
CA ILE A 641 -8.74 11.32 44.55
C ILE A 641 -7.47 11.48 43.72
N VAL A 642 -6.39 10.85 44.19
CA VAL A 642 -5.05 11.00 43.62
C VAL A 642 -4.66 9.73 42.87
N PHE A 643 -4.53 9.86 41.55
CA PHE A 643 -3.87 8.88 40.68
C PHE A 643 -2.74 9.59 39.93
N ILE A 644 -1.53 9.08 40.12
CA ILE A 644 -0.33 9.63 39.49
C ILE A 644 -0.31 9.23 38.02
N ASP A 645 -0.20 7.93 37.74
CA ASP A 645 0.38 7.43 36.49
C ASP A 645 -0.58 7.24 35.32
N THR A 646 -1.75 6.65 35.56
CA THR A 646 -2.84 6.52 34.58
C THR A 646 -4.18 6.83 35.27
N PHE A 647 -5.13 7.37 34.51
CA PHE A 647 -6.40 7.85 35.06
C PHE A 647 -7.60 7.67 34.11
N SER A 648 -7.51 8.08 32.84
CA SER A 648 -8.66 8.01 31.91
C SER A 648 -8.22 7.80 30.46
N SER A 649 -9.18 7.74 29.53
CA SER A 649 -8.87 7.64 28.10
C SER A 649 -8.01 8.80 27.59
N GLU A 650 -8.14 10.01 28.16
CA GLU A 650 -7.32 11.19 27.83
C GLU A 650 -5.99 11.24 28.60
N TYR A 651 -5.97 10.77 29.84
CA TYR A 651 -4.80 10.80 30.74
C TYR A 651 -4.37 9.37 31.12
N SER A 652 -3.82 8.66 30.15
CA SER A 652 -3.23 7.32 30.24
C SER A 652 -2.09 7.20 29.22
N ARG A 653 -1.15 6.28 29.43
CA ARG A 653 0.10 6.20 28.63
C ARG A 653 0.11 5.07 27.61
N ASP A 654 -0.94 4.26 27.60
CA ASP A 654 -1.06 2.99 26.89
C ASP A 654 -1.23 3.17 25.38
N ILE A 655 -0.64 2.26 24.61
CA ILE A 655 -0.83 2.11 23.17
C ILE A 655 -1.64 0.85 22.84
N GLU A 656 -1.69 -0.13 23.76
CA GLU A 656 -2.51 -1.34 23.63
C GLU A 656 -3.98 -0.99 23.33
N MET A 657 -4.58 -1.82 22.49
CA MET A 657 -5.96 -1.72 22.06
C MET A 657 -6.92 -1.74 23.26
N THR A 658 -8.05 -1.04 23.12
CA THR A 658 -9.05 -0.87 24.20
C THR A 658 -10.47 -1.07 23.68
N ARG A 659 -11.35 -1.72 24.48
CA ARG A 659 -12.77 -1.85 24.11
C ARG A 659 -13.47 -0.49 24.19
N GLY A 660 -14.16 -0.08 23.12
CA GLY A 660 -15.11 1.03 23.14
C GLY A 660 -14.55 2.46 23.18
N PHE A 661 -13.23 2.67 23.27
CA PHE A 661 -12.62 4.01 23.22
C PHE A 661 -11.93 4.29 21.87
N TYR A 662 -10.62 4.07 21.77
CA TYR A 662 -9.81 4.34 20.58
C TYR A 662 -9.41 3.07 19.79
N PHE A 663 -9.81 1.88 20.27
CA PHE A 663 -9.50 0.58 19.68
C PHE A 663 -8.03 0.47 19.24
N ASP A 664 -7.72 0.26 17.95
CA ASP A 664 -6.38 0.05 17.41
C ASP A 664 -5.72 1.32 16.82
N ASN A 665 -6.35 2.50 16.94
CA ASN A 665 -5.84 3.75 16.36
C ASN A 665 -4.41 4.11 16.85
N TYR A 666 -4.07 3.81 18.12
CA TYR A 666 -2.73 4.09 18.65
C TYR A 666 -1.68 3.08 18.18
N TYR A 667 -2.06 1.82 18.03
CA TYR A 667 -1.21 0.78 17.43
C TYR A 667 -0.87 1.12 15.97
N LEU A 668 -1.86 1.51 15.16
CA LEU A 668 -1.62 1.89 13.76
C LEU A 668 -0.84 3.22 13.63
N GLN A 669 -1.02 4.17 14.54
CA GLN A 669 -0.18 5.38 14.61
C GLN A 669 1.27 5.09 15.04
N LEU A 670 1.48 4.10 15.92
CA LEU A 670 2.81 3.60 16.25
C LEU A 670 3.47 3.01 14.99
N MET A 671 2.80 2.07 14.32
CA MET A 671 3.29 1.46 13.07
C MET A 671 3.61 2.50 11.99
N GLU A 672 2.74 3.49 11.80
CA GLU A 672 2.96 4.57 10.82
C GLU A 672 4.25 5.34 11.11
N ASN A 673 4.47 5.75 12.36
CA ASN A 673 5.64 6.55 12.72
C ASN A 673 6.94 5.73 12.81
N VAL A 674 6.89 4.46 13.24
CA VAL A 674 8.04 3.55 13.16
C VAL A 674 8.40 3.27 11.71
N SER A 675 7.42 3.04 10.83
CA SER A 675 7.64 2.89 9.38
C SER A 675 8.26 4.14 8.77
N LYS A 676 7.80 5.35 9.17
CA LYS A 676 8.43 6.61 8.76
C LYS A 676 9.88 6.73 9.25
N LEU A 677 10.22 6.21 10.44
CA LEU A 677 11.57 6.30 11.01
C LEU A 677 12.54 5.30 10.37
N LYS A 678 12.20 4.00 10.40
CA LYS A 678 13.07 2.89 10.02
C LYS A 678 12.96 2.53 8.52
N GLY A 679 11.91 3.00 7.84
CA GLY A 679 11.47 2.48 6.55
C GLY A 679 10.42 1.37 6.73
N SER A 680 9.82 0.94 5.62
CA SER A 680 8.96 -0.24 5.54
C SER A 680 9.46 -1.16 4.44
N ALA A 681 9.23 -2.48 4.58
CA ALA A 681 9.48 -3.42 3.50
C ALA A 681 8.61 -3.01 2.28
N PRO A 682 9.18 -2.91 1.07
CA PRO A 682 8.41 -2.56 -0.11
C PRO A 682 7.51 -3.69 -0.59
N VAL A 683 6.37 -3.32 -1.18
CA VAL A 683 5.45 -4.29 -1.78
C VAL A 683 6.14 -4.94 -2.98
N ILE A 684 6.29 -6.26 -2.93
CA ILE A 684 6.91 -7.04 -4.00
C ILE A 684 5.98 -7.04 -5.21
N ILE A 685 6.51 -6.76 -6.40
CA ILE A 685 5.79 -6.92 -7.66
C ILE A 685 6.11 -8.31 -8.20
N GLN A 686 5.08 -9.14 -8.38
CA GLN A 686 5.18 -10.44 -9.03
C GLN A 686 4.90 -10.27 -10.52
N ASP A 687 5.97 -10.09 -11.31
CA ASP A 687 5.88 -10.07 -12.77
C ASP A 687 5.73 -11.48 -13.37
N SER A 688 5.80 -12.53 -12.55
CA SER A 688 5.50 -13.91 -12.95
C SER A 688 3.99 -14.16 -13.03
N ARG A 689 3.53 -14.83 -14.09
CA ARG A 689 2.16 -15.36 -14.22
C ARG A 689 2.19 -16.88 -14.14
N LYS A 690 1.11 -17.45 -13.59
CA LYS A 690 0.99 -18.91 -13.48
C LYS A 690 -0.46 -19.37 -13.27
N PRO A 691 -1.11 -19.96 -14.30
CA PRO A 691 -2.30 -20.77 -14.15
C PRO A 691 -2.10 -21.88 -13.12
N ILE A 692 -3.06 -22.03 -12.21
CA ILE A 692 -3.09 -23.14 -11.26
C ILE A 692 -4.31 -24.00 -11.58
N ASN A 693 -4.07 -25.25 -11.96
CA ASN A 693 -5.15 -26.23 -12.01
C ASN A 693 -5.52 -26.63 -10.58
N VAL A 694 -6.62 -26.08 -10.07
CA VAL A 694 -7.18 -26.36 -8.73
C VAL A 694 -7.51 -27.85 -8.54
N THR A 695 -7.76 -28.61 -9.61
CA THR A 695 -7.97 -30.06 -9.51
C THR A 695 -6.66 -30.87 -9.49
N GLY A 696 -5.51 -30.23 -9.78
CA GLY A 696 -4.17 -30.82 -9.82
C GLY A 696 -3.47 -30.90 -8.46
N GLU A 697 -2.18 -31.25 -8.48
CA GLU A 697 -1.36 -31.36 -7.26
C GLU A 697 -0.78 -30.00 -6.81
N PHE A 698 -0.49 -29.89 -5.51
CA PHE A 698 -0.03 -28.64 -4.90
C PHE A 698 1.39 -28.21 -5.28
N SER A 699 2.22 -29.10 -5.85
CA SER A 699 3.57 -28.74 -6.34
C SER A 699 3.57 -27.72 -7.50
N GLN A 700 2.39 -27.39 -8.05
CA GLN A 700 2.23 -26.23 -8.92
C GLN A 700 2.66 -24.91 -8.23
N TRP A 701 2.54 -24.81 -6.91
CA TRP A 701 2.88 -23.63 -6.11
C TRP A 701 4.37 -23.50 -5.75
N ASP A 702 5.19 -24.52 -6.07
CA ASP A 702 6.61 -24.56 -5.69
C ASP A 702 7.43 -23.46 -6.39
N SER A 703 7.03 -23.02 -7.59
CA SER A 703 7.72 -21.93 -8.32
C SER A 703 7.17 -20.52 -8.01
N VAL A 704 6.10 -20.40 -7.23
CA VAL A 704 5.57 -19.07 -6.81
C VAL A 704 6.48 -18.57 -5.68
N LYS A 705 7.27 -17.54 -5.98
CA LYS A 705 8.39 -17.09 -5.13
C LYS A 705 7.95 -16.32 -3.87
N VAL A 706 6.98 -15.43 -4.01
CA VAL A 706 6.40 -14.66 -2.88
C VAL A 706 5.62 -15.59 -1.98
N THR A 707 5.85 -15.48 -0.67
CA THR A 707 5.20 -16.29 0.37
C THR A 707 4.81 -15.38 1.52
N TYR A 708 3.52 -15.20 1.72
CA TYR A 708 2.95 -14.42 2.81
C TYR A 708 2.97 -15.31 4.05
N THR A 709 3.79 -15.00 5.06
CA THR A 709 3.98 -15.88 6.22
C THR A 709 3.34 -15.32 7.48
N ASP A 710 2.73 -16.19 8.27
CA ASP A 710 2.06 -15.83 9.52
C ASP A 710 2.61 -16.64 10.71
N PRO A 711 2.52 -16.15 11.97
CA PRO A 711 3.12 -16.81 13.11
C PRO A 711 2.29 -18.00 13.62
N GLN A 712 2.89 -19.18 13.61
CA GLN A 712 2.32 -20.37 14.22
C GLN A 712 2.07 -20.18 15.73
N ASN A 713 1.04 -20.85 16.25
CA ASN A 713 0.60 -20.88 17.64
C ASN A 713 -0.16 -19.63 18.11
N ASP A 714 -0.51 -18.69 17.24
CA ASP A 714 -1.31 -17.52 17.56
C ASP A 714 -2.81 -17.84 17.75
N CYS A 715 -3.30 -18.92 17.12
CA CYS A 715 -4.70 -19.36 17.13
C CYS A 715 -5.07 -20.21 18.37
N ASN A 716 -4.15 -20.38 19.31
CA ASN A 716 -4.27 -21.31 20.44
C ASN A 716 -5.49 -21.02 21.35
N ASP A 717 -5.95 -22.08 22.04
CA ASP A 717 -7.00 -21.98 23.06
C ASP A 717 -6.59 -21.06 24.24
N ARG A 718 -7.48 -20.14 24.63
CA ARG A 718 -7.38 -19.36 25.87
C ARG A 718 -8.25 -19.98 26.94
N CYS A 719 -7.74 -20.13 28.16
CA CYS A 719 -8.50 -20.70 29.29
C CYS A 719 -8.09 -20.09 30.64
N GLU A 720 -7.86 -18.78 30.66
CA GLU A 720 -7.23 -18.04 31.77
C GLU A 720 -8.23 -17.27 32.64
N SER A 721 -7.81 -16.92 33.86
CA SER A 721 -8.58 -16.06 34.76
C SER A 721 -8.25 -14.58 34.54
N GLY A 722 -9.24 -13.71 34.79
CA GLY A 722 -9.06 -12.26 34.84
C GLY A 722 -9.13 -11.68 36.25
N TRP A 723 -8.70 -10.41 36.37
CA TRP A 723 -8.89 -9.55 37.56
C TRP A 723 -10.37 -9.32 37.93
N ASP A 724 -11.28 -9.49 36.97
CA ASP A 724 -12.74 -9.31 37.14
C ASP A 724 -13.46 -10.58 37.62
N GLU A 725 -12.70 -11.55 38.16
CA GLU A 725 -13.13 -12.90 38.57
C GLU A 725 -13.74 -13.75 37.43
N LYS A 726 -13.75 -13.26 36.17
CA LYS A 726 -14.18 -14.05 35.03
C LYS A 726 -13.10 -15.04 34.62
N LYS A 727 -13.53 -16.07 33.91
CA LYS A 727 -12.64 -16.94 33.14
C LYS A 727 -12.77 -16.58 31.67
N TYR A 728 -11.69 -16.07 31.08
CA TYR A 728 -11.59 -15.81 29.65
C TYR A 728 -11.34 -17.12 28.93
N VAL A 729 -12.37 -17.61 28.24
CA VAL A 729 -12.31 -18.83 27.44
C VAL A 729 -12.45 -18.45 25.98
N ASN A 730 -11.47 -18.83 25.17
CA ASN A 730 -11.50 -18.72 23.74
C ASN A 730 -11.09 -20.07 23.16
N GLN A 731 -12.00 -20.70 22.43
CA GLN A 731 -11.77 -21.98 21.75
C GLN A 731 -12.24 -21.88 20.31
N THR A 732 -11.94 -20.73 19.69
CA THR A 732 -12.45 -20.39 18.35
C THR A 732 -11.45 -20.63 17.23
N GLY A 733 -10.18 -20.89 17.57
CA GLY A 733 -9.17 -21.40 16.64
C GLY A 733 -9.45 -22.84 16.23
N ARG A 734 -8.96 -23.22 15.05
CA ARG A 734 -9.15 -24.55 14.48
C ARG A 734 -8.09 -24.88 13.44
N ASN A 735 -7.86 -23.98 12.49
CA ASN A 735 -6.81 -24.11 11.49
C ASN A 735 -5.78 -22.98 11.71
N ASP A 736 -4.60 -23.31 12.23
CA ASP A 736 -3.44 -22.41 12.45
C ASP A 736 -2.75 -22.14 11.11
N ILE A 737 -2.85 -20.92 10.57
CA ILE A 737 -2.37 -20.50 9.25
C ILE A 737 -0.90 -20.11 9.37
N VAL A 738 -0.03 -20.69 8.54
CA VAL A 738 1.42 -20.41 8.58
C VAL A 738 1.95 -19.78 7.30
N SER A 739 1.28 -19.99 6.17
CA SER A 739 1.57 -19.24 4.95
C SER A 739 0.44 -19.17 3.94
N ALA A 740 0.51 -18.18 3.05
CA ALA A 740 -0.30 -18.06 1.85
C ALA A 740 0.58 -17.71 0.64
N LYS A 741 0.06 -17.99 -0.56
CA LYS A 741 0.65 -17.55 -1.84
C LYS A 741 -0.43 -17.06 -2.79
N VAL A 742 -0.04 -16.16 -3.70
CA VAL A 742 -0.92 -15.60 -4.73
C VAL A 742 -0.19 -15.60 -6.08
N THR A 743 -0.94 -15.85 -7.14
CA THR A 743 -0.49 -15.71 -8.54
C THR A 743 -1.72 -15.46 -9.41
N SER A 744 -1.52 -14.97 -10.64
CA SER A 744 -2.60 -14.73 -11.60
C SER A 744 -2.28 -15.28 -12.99
N ASP A 745 -3.32 -15.42 -13.79
CA ASP A 745 -3.26 -15.51 -15.25
C ASP A 745 -4.12 -14.38 -15.86
N THR A 746 -4.35 -14.37 -17.17
CA THR A 746 -5.18 -13.38 -17.87
C THR A 746 -6.66 -13.37 -17.45
N LYS A 747 -7.14 -14.40 -16.73
CA LYS A 747 -8.56 -14.66 -16.47
C LYS A 747 -8.89 -14.84 -14.99
N ASN A 748 -7.92 -15.22 -14.16
CA ASN A 748 -8.11 -15.66 -12.78
C ASN A 748 -7.03 -15.10 -11.84
N LEU A 749 -7.43 -14.90 -10.60
CA LEU A 749 -6.54 -14.78 -9.45
C LEU A 749 -6.60 -16.08 -8.65
N TYR A 750 -5.43 -16.64 -8.36
CA TYR A 750 -5.27 -17.89 -7.64
C TYR A 750 -4.72 -17.61 -6.25
N PHE A 751 -5.31 -18.26 -5.24
CA PHE A 751 -4.82 -18.19 -3.87
C PHE A 751 -4.52 -19.58 -3.34
N TYR A 752 -3.49 -19.64 -2.50
CA TYR A 752 -3.06 -20.78 -1.71
C TYR A 752 -2.98 -20.37 -0.25
N VAL A 753 -3.30 -21.30 0.64
CA VAL A 753 -3.06 -21.20 2.08
C VAL A 753 -2.61 -22.55 2.63
N GLU A 754 -1.68 -22.50 3.57
CA GLU A 754 -1.12 -23.64 4.27
C GLU A 754 -1.18 -23.39 5.78
N THR A 755 -1.54 -24.44 6.49
CA THR A 755 -1.71 -24.46 7.94
C THR A 755 -0.65 -25.32 8.62
N ALA A 756 -0.43 -25.12 9.92
CA ALA A 756 0.55 -25.88 10.69
C ALA A 756 0.23 -27.39 10.76
N GLU A 757 -1.07 -27.71 10.83
CA GLU A 757 -1.63 -29.06 10.89
C GLU A 757 -2.69 -29.24 9.77
N ASP A 758 -3.18 -30.47 9.58
CA ASP A 758 -4.18 -30.79 8.54
C ASP A 758 -5.43 -29.89 8.63
N ILE A 759 -5.85 -29.34 7.47
CA ILE A 759 -7.04 -28.47 7.40
C ILE A 759 -8.29 -29.31 7.72
N SER A 760 -9.08 -28.81 8.67
CA SER A 760 -10.36 -29.39 9.05
C SER A 760 -11.34 -29.56 7.88
N MET A 761 -12.24 -30.55 8.01
CA MET A 761 -13.36 -30.73 7.06
C MET A 761 -14.16 -29.43 6.91
N TYR A 762 -14.59 -29.14 5.68
CA TYR A 762 -15.34 -27.93 5.35
C TYR A 762 -16.57 -27.73 6.26
N ASP A 763 -16.80 -26.47 6.63
CA ASP A 763 -17.89 -26.05 7.51
C ASP A 763 -18.64 -24.88 6.87
N THR A 764 -19.96 -24.87 7.03
CA THR A 764 -20.89 -23.90 6.43
C THR A 764 -21.47 -22.92 7.45
N ASP A 765 -21.31 -23.20 8.74
CA ASP A 765 -21.92 -22.44 9.84
C ASP A 765 -20.94 -21.51 10.56
N SER A 766 -19.65 -21.55 10.19
CA SER A 766 -18.57 -20.74 10.77
C SER A 766 -17.80 -19.93 9.71
N ALA A 767 -16.71 -19.26 10.08
CA ALA A 767 -15.78 -18.63 9.16
C ALA A 767 -14.64 -19.60 8.80
N TRP A 768 -14.97 -20.70 8.12
CA TRP A 768 -13.96 -21.69 7.71
C TRP A 768 -13.17 -21.22 6.49
N MET A 769 -11.85 -21.10 6.65
CA MET A 769 -10.88 -20.67 5.63
C MET A 769 -11.42 -19.55 4.71
N GLN A 770 -11.88 -18.44 5.30
CA GLN A 770 -12.39 -17.29 4.55
C GLN A 770 -11.24 -16.39 4.08
N LEU A 771 -11.38 -15.84 2.87
CA LEU A 771 -10.39 -14.94 2.26
C LEU A 771 -11.06 -13.59 1.99
N PHE A 772 -10.64 -12.56 2.71
CA PHE A 772 -11.15 -11.19 2.58
C PHE A 772 -10.25 -10.43 1.58
N ILE A 773 -10.86 -9.66 0.67
CA ILE A 773 -10.14 -8.96 -0.42
C ILE A 773 -10.68 -7.53 -0.57
N ASN A 774 -9.77 -6.55 -0.63
CA ASN A 774 -9.97 -5.24 -1.25
C ASN A 774 -9.32 -5.25 -2.65
N THR A 775 -10.06 -4.79 -3.66
CA THR A 775 -9.63 -4.78 -5.06
C THR A 775 -9.45 -3.37 -5.64
N ASP A 776 -9.99 -2.35 -4.98
CA ASP A 776 -10.04 -0.97 -5.50
C ASP A 776 -9.09 0.03 -4.81
N GLY A 777 -8.36 -0.40 -3.78
CA GLY A 777 -7.47 0.42 -2.96
C GLY A 777 -8.17 1.44 -2.06
N LYS A 778 -9.51 1.44 -1.98
CA LYS A 778 -10.30 2.34 -1.15
C LYS A 778 -10.58 1.69 0.20
N ASN A 779 -9.55 1.68 1.05
CA ASN A 779 -9.49 1.00 2.36
C ASN A 779 -10.61 1.30 3.39
N LEU A 780 -11.64 2.08 3.06
CA LEU A 780 -12.80 2.41 3.91
C LEU A 780 -14.15 2.43 3.17
N ASP A 781 -14.19 2.15 1.87
CA ASP A 781 -15.42 1.74 1.21
C ASP A 781 -15.65 0.24 1.48
N GLY A 782 -16.90 -0.22 1.46
CA GLY A 782 -17.21 -1.59 1.88
C GLY A 782 -17.09 -1.85 3.39
N TRP A 783 -17.05 -3.11 3.77
CA TRP A 783 -17.07 -3.57 5.16
C TRP A 783 -15.64 -3.58 5.67
N TYR A 784 -15.24 -2.54 6.41
CA TYR A 784 -13.87 -2.28 6.85
C TYR A 784 -12.82 -2.24 5.72
N GLY A 785 -13.20 -1.74 4.54
CA GLY A 785 -12.32 -1.72 3.37
C GLY A 785 -12.42 -2.95 2.47
N TYR A 786 -13.10 -4.03 2.87
CA TYR A 786 -13.23 -5.22 2.02
C TYR A 786 -14.38 -5.09 1.01
N ASP A 787 -14.05 -5.45 -0.24
CA ASP A 787 -14.97 -5.51 -1.38
C ASP A 787 -15.57 -6.91 -1.54
N TYR A 788 -14.80 -7.95 -1.23
CA TYR A 788 -15.18 -9.35 -1.42
C TYR A 788 -14.77 -10.23 -0.24
N VAL A 789 -15.54 -11.30 -0.05
CA VAL A 789 -15.19 -12.45 0.80
C VAL A 789 -15.32 -13.71 -0.05
N ILE A 790 -14.19 -14.39 -0.27
CA ILE A 790 -14.14 -15.70 -0.91
C ILE A 790 -14.29 -16.77 0.18
N ASN A 791 -14.90 -17.88 -0.17
CA ASN A 791 -15.27 -18.94 0.76
C ASN A 791 -16.26 -18.49 1.86
N HIS A 792 -17.05 -17.44 1.60
CA HIS A 792 -18.03 -16.93 2.57
C HIS A 792 -19.08 -18.00 2.96
N GLU A 793 -19.44 -18.87 2.01
CA GLU A 793 -20.23 -20.08 2.23
C GLU A 793 -19.64 -21.24 1.42
N ALA A 794 -18.95 -22.17 2.07
CA ALA A 794 -18.64 -23.47 1.48
C ALA A 794 -19.95 -24.20 1.10
N LYS A 795 -20.02 -24.79 -0.10
CA LYS A 795 -21.20 -25.57 -0.55
C LYS A 795 -21.00 -27.06 -0.40
N ASN A 796 -19.79 -27.53 -0.70
CA ASN A 796 -19.33 -28.91 -0.57
C ASN A 796 -17.79 -28.94 -0.56
N GLN A 797 -17.18 -30.12 -0.49
CA GLN A 797 -15.71 -30.32 -0.44
C GLN A 797 -14.90 -29.86 -1.68
N PHE A 798 -15.56 -29.36 -2.73
CA PHE A 798 -14.94 -28.90 -3.98
C PHE A 798 -15.43 -27.52 -4.46
N THR A 799 -16.54 -27.00 -3.91
CA THR A 799 -17.22 -25.79 -4.41
C THR A 799 -17.56 -24.85 -3.28
N THR A 800 -17.25 -23.57 -3.48
CA THR A 800 -17.56 -22.49 -2.54
C THR A 800 -18.00 -21.22 -3.27
N THR A 801 -18.28 -20.14 -2.52
CA THR A 801 -18.81 -18.88 -3.04
C THR A 801 -17.79 -17.75 -3.11
N VAL A 802 -18.02 -16.85 -4.06
CA VAL A 802 -17.51 -15.48 -4.06
C VAL A 802 -18.67 -14.58 -3.63
N ALA A 803 -18.51 -13.84 -2.53
CA ALA A 803 -19.51 -12.89 -2.05
C ALA A 803 -18.98 -11.46 -2.13
N LYS A 804 -19.71 -10.58 -2.83
CA LYS A 804 -19.43 -9.15 -2.87
C LYS A 804 -20.07 -8.45 -1.67
N VAL A 805 -19.33 -7.55 -1.05
CA VAL A 805 -19.82 -6.68 0.01
C VAL A 805 -20.73 -5.60 -0.59
N ALA A 806 -21.92 -5.44 -0.02
CA ALA A 806 -22.85 -4.38 -0.37
C ALA A 806 -23.46 -3.75 0.90
N LYS A 807 -23.91 -2.50 0.79
CA LYS A 807 -24.66 -1.85 1.90
C LYS A 807 -26.04 -2.48 2.01
N GLY A 808 -26.46 -2.79 3.24
CA GLY A 808 -27.80 -3.27 3.56
C GLY A 808 -28.86 -2.18 3.42
N GLU A 809 -30.14 -2.57 3.56
CA GLU A 809 -31.30 -1.66 3.41
C GLU A 809 -31.21 -0.44 4.35
N ASN A 810 -30.67 -0.65 5.55
CA ASN A 810 -30.22 0.43 6.43
C ASN A 810 -28.73 0.67 6.17
N SER A 811 -28.38 1.88 5.74
CA SER A 811 -27.05 2.27 5.23
C SER A 811 -25.88 2.17 6.21
N THR A 812 -26.13 1.76 7.45
CA THR A 812 -25.16 1.48 8.52
C THR A 812 -24.78 -0.01 8.62
N SER A 813 -25.37 -0.87 7.79
CA SER A 813 -25.13 -2.32 7.77
C SER A 813 -24.52 -2.77 6.44
N TYR A 814 -23.79 -3.87 6.48
CA TYR A 814 -23.24 -4.53 5.30
C TYR A 814 -23.84 -5.93 5.15
N ILE A 815 -23.99 -6.36 3.89
CA ILE A 815 -24.43 -7.69 3.49
C ILE A 815 -23.42 -8.29 2.52
N PHE A 816 -23.22 -9.60 2.61
CA PHE A 816 -22.34 -10.36 1.73
C PHE A 816 -23.23 -11.05 0.68
N LYS A 817 -23.24 -10.53 -0.55
CA LYS A 817 -24.07 -11.02 -1.64
C LYS A 817 -23.24 -11.95 -2.53
N THR A 818 -23.59 -13.24 -2.57
CA THR A 818 -22.99 -14.18 -3.52
C THR A 818 -23.13 -13.67 -4.96
N VAL A 819 -21.99 -13.53 -5.65
CA VAL A 819 -21.89 -13.15 -7.07
C VAL A 819 -21.53 -14.33 -7.97
N GLY A 820 -20.91 -15.37 -7.42
CA GLY A 820 -20.57 -16.59 -8.15
C GLY A 820 -20.20 -17.76 -7.24
N GLU A 821 -20.03 -18.94 -7.84
CA GLU A 821 -19.46 -20.13 -7.22
C GLU A 821 -18.13 -20.47 -7.90
N VAL A 822 -17.15 -20.90 -7.12
CA VAL A 822 -15.78 -21.20 -7.56
C VAL A 822 -15.33 -22.55 -7.01
N SER A 823 -14.39 -23.17 -7.71
CA SER A 823 -13.81 -24.45 -7.28
C SER A 823 -12.63 -24.22 -6.33
N TYR A 824 -12.51 -25.08 -5.33
CA TYR A 824 -11.36 -25.16 -4.44
C TYR A 824 -10.94 -26.62 -4.23
N ARG A 825 -9.72 -26.82 -3.74
CA ARG A 825 -9.22 -28.13 -3.31
C ARG A 825 -8.51 -27.99 -1.97
N VAL A 826 -8.84 -28.89 -1.04
CA VAL A 826 -8.10 -29.12 0.21
C VAL A 826 -7.41 -30.49 0.12
N LYS A 827 -6.19 -30.59 0.64
CA LYS A 827 -5.48 -31.86 0.88
C LYS A 827 -4.50 -31.63 2.02
N ASP A 828 -4.55 -32.50 3.02
CA ASP A 828 -3.68 -32.44 4.19
C ASP A 828 -3.72 -31.01 4.79
N ASN A 829 -2.59 -30.36 5.03
CA ASN A 829 -2.51 -28.99 5.56
C ASN A 829 -2.64 -27.85 4.51
N LYS A 830 -3.15 -28.11 3.29
CA LYS A 830 -3.10 -27.15 2.16
C LYS A 830 -4.44 -26.96 1.48
N MET A 831 -4.76 -25.70 1.14
CA MET A 831 -5.93 -25.31 0.35
C MET A 831 -5.52 -24.41 -0.82
N MET A 832 -6.17 -24.59 -1.98
CA MET A 832 -6.06 -23.67 -3.11
C MET A 832 -7.40 -23.40 -3.78
N ILE A 833 -7.55 -22.20 -4.34
CA ILE A 833 -8.78 -21.68 -4.94
C ILE A 833 -8.46 -20.81 -6.17
N ALA A 834 -9.33 -20.85 -7.17
CA ALA A 834 -9.26 -20.00 -8.36
C ALA A 834 -10.49 -19.08 -8.40
N VAL A 835 -10.26 -17.78 -8.57
CA VAL A 835 -11.32 -16.76 -8.62
C VAL A 835 -11.21 -16.00 -9.94
N PRO A 836 -12.23 -16.06 -10.82
CA PRO A 836 -12.22 -15.28 -12.06
C PRO A 836 -12.12 -13.78 -11.78
N LEU A 837 -11.26 -13.07 -12.53
CA LEU A 837 -11.04 -11.63 -12.38
C LEU A 837 -12.34 -10.83 -12.61
N GLU A 838 -13.21 -11.30 -13.51
CA GLU A 838 -14.54 -10.73 -13.74
C GLU A 838 -15.45 -10.75 -12.49
N MET A 839 -15.35 -11.78 -11.63
CA MET A 839 -16.13 -11.84 -10.39
C MET A 839 -15.65 -10.84 -9.33
N LEU A 840 -14.38 -10.42 -9.44
CA LEU A 840 -13.74 -9.40 -8.62
C LEU A 840 -13.83 -7.98 -9.23
N GLU A 841 -14.47 -7.85 -10.39
CA GLU A 841 -14.54 -6.61 -11.19
C GLU A 841 -13.17 -6.04 -11.59
N ILE A 842 -12.14 -6.91 -11.67
CA ILE A 842 -10.79 -6.56 -12.12
C ILE A 842 -10.75 -6.71 -13.65
N SER A 843 -10.69 -5.58 -14.36
CA SER A 843 -10.69 -5.56 -15.84
C SER A 843 -9.30 -5.58 -16.48
N ASP A 844 -8.26 -5.16 -15.75
CA ASP A 844 -6.89 -5.06 -16.25
C ASP A 844 -6.01 -6.13 -15.58
N TYR A 845 -5.77 -7.24 -16.29
CA TYR A 845 -4.92 -8.33 -15.81
C TYR A 845 -3.43 -7.94 -15.75
N SER A 846 -3.01 -6.84 -16.40
CA SER A 846 -1.64 -6.33 -16.40
C SER A 846 -1.31 -5.49 -15.16
N LYS A 847 -2.32 -5.07 -14.38
CA LYS A 847 -2.14 -4.17 -13.23
C LYS A 847 -3.05 -4.53 -12.06
N ILE A 848 -2.97 -5.78 -11.63
CA ILE A 848 -3.63 -6.27 -10.41
C ILE A 848 -2.90 -5.69 -9.20
N ASN A 849 -3.67 -5.09 -8.28
CA ASN A 849 -3.21 -4.63 -6.98
C ASN A 849 -4.33 -4.89 -5.98
N VAL A 850 -4.21 -5.94 -5.17
CA VAL A 850 -5.22 -6.34 -4.18
C VAL A 850 -4.61 -6.40 -2.79
N SER A 851 -5.38 -5.98 -1.78
CA SER A 851 -5.03 -6.23 -0.38
C SER A 851 -5.90 -7.36 0.14
N PHE A 852 -5.32 -8.33 0.85
CA PHE A 852 -6.05 -9.53 1.27
C PHE A 852 -5.59 -10.08 2.63
N LYS A 853 -6.44 -10.96 3.20
CA LYS A 853 -6.11 -11.80 4.35
C LYS A 853 -6.91 -13.10 4.38
N TRP A 854 -6.30 -14.15 4.92
CA TRP A 854 -6.97 -15.40 5.25
C TRP A 854 -7.42 -15.40 6.71
N VAL A 855 -8.52 -16.08 7.00
CA VAL A 855 -9.12 -16.13 8.34
C VAL A 855 -9.79 -17.48 8.55
N ASP A 856 -9.53 -18.13 9.68
CA ASP A 856 -10.26 -19.33 10.09
C ASP A 856 -10.81 -19.18 11.51
N SER A 857 -12.10 -19.45 11.68
CA SER A 857 -12.70 -19.54 13.01
C SER A 857 -13.90 -20.48 13.02
N VAL A 858 -14.11 -21.18 14.16
CA VAL A 858 -15.32 -22.00 14.39
C VAL A 858 -16.58 -21.16 14.64
N VAL A 859 -16.46 -19.84 14.67
CA VAL A 859 -17.57 -18.88 14.73
C VAL A 859 -17.49 -17.90 13.55
N LYS A 860 -18.55 -17.11 13.32
CA LYS A 860 -18.57 -16.14 12.22
C LYS A 860 -17.93 -14.81 12.62
N ILE A 861 -17.05 -14.29 11.76
CA ILE A 861 -16.53 -12.92 11.87
C ILE A 861 -17.67 -11.93 11.56
N SER A 862 -17.79 -10.87 12.37
CA SER A 862 -18.91 -9.91 12.26
C SER A 862 -18.52 -8.44 12.46
N ASN A 863 -17.32 -8.17 12.98
CA ASN A 863 -16.76 -6.83 13.19
C ASN A 863 -15.22 -6.87 13.00
N MET A 864 -14.55 -5.72 13.07
CA MET A 864 -13.08 -5.63 13.01
C MET A 864 -12.39 -6.23 14.25
N GLU A 865 -13.00 -6.08 15.43
CA GLU A 865 -12.50 -6.65 16.69
C GLU A 865 -12.27 -8.16 16.59
N ALA A 866 -13.15 -8.87 15.87
CA ALA A 866 -13.05 -10.31 15.62
C ALA A 866 -11.74 -10.73 14.94
N PHE A 867 -11.12 -9.89 14.09
CA PHE A 867 -9.81 -10.22 13.50
C PHE A 867 -8.63 -10.15 14.47
N TYR A 868 -8.84 -9.65 15.69
CA TYR A 868 -7.85 -9.64 16.77
C TYR A 868 -8.10 -10.73 17.82
N GLU A 869 -9.29 -11.35 17.85
CA GLU A 869 -9.72 -12.25 18.93
C GLU A 869 -10.32 -13.59 18.48
N LEU A 870 -10.95 -13.71 17.31
CA LEU A 870 -11.67 -14.93 16.91
C LEU A 870 -10.86 -15.78 15.94
N GLY A 871 -10.49 -16.97 16.41
CA GLY A 871 -9.69 -17.94 15.66
C GLY A 871 -8.33 -17.38 15.25
N ASP A 872 -8.08 -17.47 13.95
CA ASP A 872 -6.87 -17.06 13.27
C ASP A 872 -7.21 -16.05 12.17
N ALA A 873 -6.37 -15.04 11.98
CA ALA A 873 -6.47 -14.09 10.88
C ALA A 873 -5.06 -13.70 10.41
N ALA A 874 -4.63 -14.23 9.26
CA ALA A 874 -3.33 -13.99 8.67
C ALA A 874 -3.36 -12.84 7.62
N PRO A 875 -2.83 -11.63 7.91
CA PRO A 875 -2.11 -11.23 9.14
C PRO A 875 -3.04 -10.54 10.16
N LEU A 876 -2.66 -10.54 11.44
CA LEU A 876 -3.59 -10.20 12.54
C LEU A 876 -4.29 -8.84 12.41
N GLY A 877 -5.56 -8.83 12.81
CA GLY A 877 -6.29 -7.60 13.09
C GLY A 877 -6.64 -6.79 11.85
N ARG A 878 -6.20 -5.52 11.79
CA ARG A 878 -6.45 -4.63 10.64
C ARG A 878 -5.39 -4.72 9.53
N LEU A 879 -4.30 -5.45 9.75
CA LEU A 879 -3.24 -5.62 8.76
C LEU A 879 -3.73 -6.47 7.58
N ASN A 880 -3.22 -6.19 6.39
CA ASN A 880 -3.45 -6.95 5.18
C ASN A 880 -2.13 -7.18 4.43
N TYR A 881 -2.02 -8.35 3.81
CA TYR A 881 -1.03 -8.60 2.77
C TYR A 881 -1.40 -7.87 1.48
N VAL A 882 -0.42 -7.62 0.62
CA VAL A 882 -0.63 -6.96 -0.68
C VAL A 882 -0.06 -7.83 -1.80
N TYR A 883 -0.89 -8.13 -2.79
CA TYR A 883 -0.46 -8.74 -4.06
C TYR A 883 -0.47 -7.71 -5.17
N ARG A 884 0.64 -7.61 -5.91
CA ARG A 884 0.76 -6.80 -7.12
C ARG A 884 1.42 -7.60 -8.24
N ASN A 885 0.92 -7.45 -9.46
CA ASN A 885 1.60 -7.94 -10.66
C ASN A 885 1.93 -6.81 -11.65
N TYR A 886 2.62 -7.22 -12.72
CA TYR A 886 2.87 -6.46 -13.94
C TYR A 886 2.72 -7.45 -15.11
#